data_AF-A0A1M5TNG5-F1
#
_entry.id   AF-A0A1M5TNG5-F1
#
_cell.length_a   1.000
_cell.length_b   1.000
_cell.length_c   1.000
_cell.angle_alpha   90.00
_cell.angle_beta   90.00
_cell.angle_gamma   90.00
#
_symmetry.space_group_name_H-M   'P 1'
#
loop_
_entity.id
_entity.type
_entity.pdbx_description
1 polymer ?
#
loop_
_entity_poly.entity_id
_entity_poly.type
_entity_poly.pdbx_seq_one_letter_code
_entity_poly.pdbx_strand_id
1 'polypeptide(L)'
;MHDSSSQATGAEETDQHDAAAEPAEADEHAGSDGDGDADGSPPESSDADEAKERARSAARLPSDGLSDVPLDAAGADWSIEEAVDPAEGPVSWARFGAETPPIANEPVESGADIAVDDERLQLSRELSELAFQRRVLHEAEDDRNPVLHRLRFLGITTKNLDEFFMKRVGGLKQQIAAGVTETTPDGRTPREQWKAVLEHARDIFERQSRCYAESVDPALREAGIEIVSWEALTPHDRDRLAEHFERQVMPTLTPLTFDPAHPFPFISNLSLSIAVLTRDDDDEERFSRIKVPQNRPRLVPVDAVCANPGGTETAESAQPAAGGGGATRFLPLERLIEANLDSLFPETTVSHSSTFRVTRNAEVRRNEEVAEGLIEMIEDVLRQRRFATVVRLEVADDMPTEVRDLLVEHLDVSEREVFVRPEPLALDDFDAVVDLDRPDLKLEPWTPQRHPRFEGVDPDHPDELFAELRRDDVLLHHPYQSFGGTVQTFLDAAAHDPDVLAIKAAIYRTAPDSKVIASLIDAAKNGKQVAVMVELKARFDEENNLRWVKRLEEEGIHVAYGTIGLKTHSKVALVVRQEDGDVATYSHVGTGNYHSGTAKGYVDLGLVTADEAIGGDLVNLFNSFTTHARHREYDRLLVAPENLRSRVTALIRTEAAVARAGGDGRIVAKMNALEDPEIVRELYRAARAGVEIDLIVRGICRLRPGIEGLSDTVRVHSVVGRFLEHSRIYYFANAEADGDGERSDGREGDPAYFVGSADWMTRNLDRRVEAVAPVDDPSIRAELETVLAYMLADNRRRWVMRPDGRYVQLEPGEGDPTLDTHERLAERARRSAPEADSRPSRAKPGREPEVDLEEVYTDSGDP
;
A
#
# COMPACT_ATOMS: atom_id res chain seq x y z
N MET A 1 -43.29 -31.85 -1.97
CA MET A 1 -44.50 -32.21 -1.20
C MET A 1 -44.66 -31.20 -0.07
N HIS A 2 -45.33 -30.09 -0.33
CA HIS A 2 -46.39 -29.52 0.50
C HIS A 2 -46.90 -28.27 -0.22
N ASP A 3 -48.21 -28.29 -0.49
CA ASP A 3 -49.04 -27.25 -1.10
C ASP A 3 -49.07 -25.94 -0.28
N SER A 4 -49.24 -24.79 -0.94
CA SER A 4 -50.55 -24.11 -1.04
C SER A 4 -50.44 -22.67 -1.59
N SER A 5 -50.77 -22.52 -2.88
CA SER A 5 -51.72 -21.55 -3.48
C SER A 5 -52.06 -20.21 -2.78
N SER A 6 -51.95 -19.09 -3.52
CA SER A 6 -53.13 -18.43 -4.14
C SER A 6 -52.76 -17.28 -5.10
N GLN A 7 -53.43 -17.26 -6.25
CA GLN A 7 -53.51 -16.20 -7.27
C GLN A 7 -54.83 -15.43 -7.12
N ALA A 8 -54.88 -14.16 -7.55
CA ALA A 8 -56.00 -13.45 -8.22
C ALA A 8 -55.64 -11.94 -8.32
N THR A 9 -55.37 -11.29 -9.47
CA THR A 9 -56.17 -10.90 -10.67
C THR A 9 -57.00 -9.60 -10.55
N GLY A 10 -56.83 -8.69 -11.54
CA GLY A 10 -57.80 -7.65 -12.01
C GLY A 10 -57.30 -6.21 -11.83
N ALA A 11 -56.87 -5.45 -12.86
CA ALA A 11 -57.65 -4.74 -13.92
C ALA A 11 -58.46 -3.55 -13.34
N GLU A 12 -58.60 -2.34 -13.90
CA GLU A 12 -58.34 -1.69 -15.19
C GLU A 12 -58.71 -0.16 -15.02
N GLU A 13 -58.61 0.62 -16.10
CA GLU A 13 -59.09 2.02 -16.35
C GLU A 13 -58.13 3.17 -15.98
N THR A 14 -57.43 3.85 -16.90
CA THR A 14 -57.83 4.80 -17.97
C THR A 14 -58.61 6.03 -17.48
N ASP A 15 -58.04 7.23 -17.60
CA ASP A 15 -58.57 8.22 -18.56
C ASP A 15 -57.58 9.37 -18.89
N GLN A 16 -57.74 9.89 -20.10
CA GLN A 16 -57.00 10.97 -20.77
C GLN A 16 -57.63 12.35 -20.55
N HIS A 17 -56.85 13.41 -20.87
CA HIS A 17 -57.21 14.75 -21.44
C HIS A 17 -56.49 15.89 -20.70
N ASP A 18 -56.09 17.02 -21.29
CA ASP A 18 -55.81 17.47 -22.66
C ASP A 18 -55.21 18.88 -22.53
N ALA A 19 -54.43 19.27 -23.54
CA ALA A 19 -54.27 20.60 -24.14
C ALA A 19 -53.99 21.90 -23.32
N ALA A 20 -52.83 22.49 -23.67
CA ALA A 20 -52.62 23.84 -24.25
C ALA A 20 -52.97 25.13 -23.48
N ALA A 21 -51.99 26.06 -23.38
CA ALA A 21 -51.97 27.36 -24.08
C ALA A 21 -50.87 28.30 -23.56
N GLU A 22 -50.08 28.88 -24.47
CA GLU A 22 -49.37 30.17 -24.28
C GLU A 22 -50.39 31.34 -24.29
N PRO A 23 -49.98 32.57 -23.90
CA PRO A 23 -49.53 33.54 -24.93
C PRO A 23 -48.42 34.55 -24.51
N ALA A 24 -47.58 34.85 -25.51
CA ALA A 24 -47.04 36.12 -26.08
C ALA A 24 -47.11 37.52 -25.39
N GLU A 25 -46.18 38.37 -25.92
CA GLU A 25 -46.10 39.85 -26.02
C GLU A 25 -45.22 40.60 -24.97
N ALA A 26 -44.33 41.56 -25.30
CA ALA A 26 -43.98 42.29 -26.53
C ALA A 26 -42.64 43.09 -26.40
N ASP A 27 -41.95 43.30 -27.54
CA ASP A 27 -41.29 44.50 -28.13
C ASP A 27 -40.96 45.76 -27.27
N GLU A 28 -40.03 46.68 -27.55
CA GLU A 28 -39.15 47.03 -28.68
C GLU A 28 -38.20 48.20 -28.24
N HIS A 29 -37.13 48.43 -29.02
CA HIS A 29 -36.42 49.70 -29.38
C HIS A 29 -34.87 49.54 -29.31
N ALA A 30 -34.17 49.40 -30.45
CA ALA A 30 -33.78 50.43 -31.47
C ALA A 30 -32.85 51.51 -30.89
N GLY A 31 -31.71 51.94 -31.44
CA GLY A 31 -30.83 51.73 -32.62
C GLY A 31 -29.51 52.46 -32.23
N SER A 32 -28.44 52.68 -32.98
CA SER A 32 -28.11 52.63 -34.40
C SER A 32 -26.59 52.88 -34.53
N ASP A 33 -25.95 52.19 -35.48
CA ASP A 33 -24.88 52.58 -36.42
C ASP A 33 -23.87 53.70 -36.13
N GLY A 34 -22.60 53.43 -36.50
CA GLY A 34 -21.61 54.44 -36.80
C GLY A 34 -20.22 53.89 -37.15
N ASP A 35 -19.97 53.62 -38.43
CA ASP A 35 -18.66 53.35 -39.06
C ASP A 35 -17.65 54.51 -38.90
N GLY A 36 -16.35 54.17 -38.91
CA GLY A 36 -15.26 55.14 -39.12
C GLY A 36 -13.85 54.55 -39.08
N ASP A 37 -13.31 54.20 -40.25
CA ASP A 37 -11.88 53.92 -40.51
C ASP A 37 -10.97 55.13 -40.22
N ALA A 38 -9.77 54.90 -39.66
CA ALA A 38 -8.46 55.27 -40.25
C ALA A 38 -7.30 55.30 -39.23
N ASP A 39 -6.27 54.51 -39.54
CA ASP A 39 -4.82 54.79 -39.54
C ASP A 39 -4.12 55.34 -38.27
N GLY A 40 -3.17 54.56 -37.75
CA GLY A 40 -2.21 54.95 -36.72
C GLY A 40 -1.37 53.79 -36.21
N SER A 41 -0.12 53.68 -36.68
CA SER A 41 0.91 52.75 -36.18
C SER A 41 1.23 52.96 -34.67
N PRO A 42 1.83 51.97 -33.97
CA PRO A 42 1.67 51.78 -32.53
C PRO A 42 2.67 52.58 -31.68
N PRO A 43 2.38 52.88 -30.39
CA PRO A 43 3.41 53.10 -29.40
C PRO A 43 3.77 51.76 -28.72
N GLU A 44 5.07 51.52 -28.63
CA GLU A 44 5.66 50.48 -27.78
C GLU A 44 5.47 50.80 -26.28
N SER A 45 5.43 49.73 -25.48
CA SER A 45 5.88 49.60 -24.08
C SER A 45 5.14 50.38 -22.97
N SER A 46 4.45 49.64 -22.10
CA SER A 46 4.77 49.58 -20.64
C SER A 46 3.76 48.79 -19.80
N ASP A 47 2.57 48.49 -20.31
CA ASP A 47 1.46 48.06 -19.44
C ASP A 47 1.35 46.54 -19.20
N ALA A 48 2.28 45.74 -19.76
CA ALA A 48 2.35 44.29 -19.51
C ALA A 48 3.19 43.92 -18.27
N ASP A 49 4.05 44.83 -17.80
CA ASP A 49 4.89 44.59 -16.61
C ASP A 49 4.20 45.03 -15.31
N GLU A 50 3.35 46.06 -15.32
CA GLU A 50 2.59 46.46 -14.11
C GLU A 50 1.46 45.48 -13.73
N ALA A 51 0.91 44.73 -14.71
CA ALA A 51 -0.02 43.64 -14.43
C ALA A 51 0.68 42.39 -13.86
N LYS A 52 1.94 42.14 -14.25
CA LYS A 52 2.79 41.09 -13.68
C LYS A 52 3.30 41.43 -12.28
N GLU A 53 3.46 42.70 -11.96
CA GLU A 53 3.96 43.13 -10.65
C GLU A 53 2.86 43.12 -9.56
N ARG A 54 1.58 43.29 -9.94
CA ARG A 54 0.45 43.18 -9.00
C ARG A 54 0.04 41.72 -8.71
N ALA A 55 0.27 40.79 -9.65
CA ALA A 55 0.09 39.35 -9.42
C ALA A 55 1.17 38.75 -8.47
N ARG A 56 2.34 39.40 -8.36
CA ARG A 56 3.43 38.99 -7.45
C ARG A 56 3.23 39.39 -5.99
N SER A 57 2.13 40.04 -5.65
CA SER A 57 1.89 40.59 -4.31
C SER A 57 0.82 39.86 -3.49
N ALA A 58 0.15 38.83 -4.03
CA ALA A 58 -0.97 38.15 -3.36
C ALA A 58 -0.66 36.73 -2.85
N ALA A 59 0.38 36.05 -3.35
CA ALA A 59 0.74 34.72 -2.89
C ALA A 59 1.82 34.79 -1.79
N ARG A 60 1.39 34.76 -0.53
CA ARG A 60 2.21 34.32 0.62
C ARG A 60 1.29 33.53 1.54
N LEU A 61 1.73 32.37 2.02
CA LEU A 61 1.16 31.82 3.24
C LEU A 61 1.42 32.82 4.40
N PRO A 62 0.43 33.13 5.26
CA PRO A 62 0.58 34.18 6.27
C PRO A 62 1.70 33.84 7.26
N SER A 63 2.75 34.66 7.29
CA SER A 63 4.00 34.42 8.03
C SER A 63 4.01 34.93 9.48
N ASP A 64 2.86 35.27 10.07
CA ASP A 64 2.80 35.89 11.39
C ASP A 64 2.53 34.85 12.49
N GLY A 65 3.59 34.44 13.20
CA GLY A 65 3.43 33.62 14.42
C GLY A 65 4.66 32.86 14.96
N LEU A 66 5.84 32.98 14.37
CA LEU A 66 7.06 32.32 14.88
C LEU A 66 7.90 33.30 15.72
N SER A 67 7.63 33.36 17.01
CA SER A 67 8.59 33.91 17.97
C SER A 67 8.78 32.97 19.17
N ASP A 68 10.03 32.61 19.39
CA ASP A 68 10.62 31.93 20.56
C ASP A 68 10.89 30.42 20.48
N VAL A 69 11.78 30.00 19.56
CA VAL A 69 12.79 28.95 19.82
C VAL A 69 14.09 29.31 19.06
N PRO A 70 15.30 29.26 19.64
CA PRO A 70 16.51 29.74 18.97
C PRO A 70 16.96 28.77 17.87
N LEU A 71 16.83 29.22 16.62
CA LEU A 71 17.51 28.66 15.46
C LEU A 71 18.98 29.10 15.49
N ASP A 72 19.90 28.17 15.71
CA ASP A 72 21.32 28.43 15.46
C ASP A 72 21.96 27.35 14.58
N ALA A 73 22.53 27.83 13.47
CA ALA A 73 23.54 27.25 12.60
C ALA A 73 23.18 26.06 11.66
N ALA A 74 22.41 26.37 10.61
CA ALA A 74 22.77 26.16 9.18
C ALA A 74 21.56 26.55 8.31
N GLY A 75 21.41 27.87 8.10
CA GLY A 75 20.30 28.47 7.38
C GLY A 75 20.37 28.25 5.88
N ALA A 76 19.33 27.63 5.35
CA ALA A 76 18.71 27.98 4.07
C ALA A 76 17.21 28.09 4.36
N ASP A 77 16.61 29.19 3.94
CA ASP A 77 15.27 29.64 4.26
C ASP A 77 14.26 28.99 3.31
N TRP A 78 14.01 27.68 3.49
CA TRP A 78 13.12 26.93 2.59
C TRP A 78 11.65 27.25 2.88
N SER A 79 11.14 28.34 2.30
CA SER A 79 9.70 28.52 2.07
C SER A 79 9.27 27.62 0.90
N ILE A 80 8.01 27.17 0.86
CA ILE A 80 7.48 26.38 -0.29
C ILE A 80 7.63 27.15 -1.63
N GLU A 81 7.79 28.46 -1.59
CA GLU A 81 8.07 29.32 -2.74
C GLU A 81 9.47 29.08 -3.37
N GLU A 82 10.48 28.62 -2.62
CA GLU A 82 11.83 28.37 -3.18
C GLU A 82 11.99 26.97 -3.81
N ALA A 83 10.99 26.08 -3.69
CA ALA A 83 11.00 24.78 -4.39
C ALA A 83 10.28 24.81 -5.75
N VAL A 84 9.70 25.95 -6.15
CA VAL A 84 8.95 26.11 -7.41
C VAL A 84 9.15 27.52 -7.97
N ASP A 85 10.26 27.78 -8.67
CA ASP A 85 10.34 28.94 -9.58
C ASP A 85 9.76 28.54 -10.96
N PRO A 86 8.66 29.15 -11.43
CA PRO A 86 8.09 28.87 -12.76
C PRO A 86 8.78 29.62 -13.90
N ALA A 87 9.83 30.43 -13.64
CA ALA A 87 10.41 31.36 -14.62
C ALA A 87 11.82 31.01 -15.13
N GLU A 88 12.45 29.93 -14.67
CA GLU A 88 13.67 29.42 -15.33
C GLU A 88 13.29 28.39 -16.40
N GLY A 89 13.61 28.72 -17.66
CA GLY A 89 13.53 27.79 -18.79
C GLY A 89 14.25 26.47 -18.49
N PRO A 90 13.98 25.42 -19.30
CA PRO A 90 14.03 24.02 -18.89
C PRO A 90 15.20 23.76 -17.95
N VAL A 91 14.89 23.48 -16.67
CA VAL A 91 15.84 22.88 -15.71
C VAL A 91 16.68 21.92 -16.52
N SER A 92 18.00 22.12 -16.60
CA SER A 92 18.86 21.33 -17.46
C SER A 92 18.71 19.84 -17.10
N TRP A 93 17.83 19.16 -17.83
CA TRP A 93 17.36 17.79 -17.67
C TRP A 93 18.44 16.73 -18.00
N ALA A 94 19.71 17.07 -17.83
CA ALA A 94 20.85 16.28 -18.28
C ALA A 94 21.55 15.60 -17.10
N ARG A 95 20.97 14.48 -16.64
CA ARG A 95 21.59 13.31 -15.97
C ARG A 95 20.45 12.39 -15.52
N PHE A 96 19.86 11.64 -16.45
CA PHE A 96 18.84 10.66 -16.09
C PHE A 96 19.50 9.33 -15.69
N GLY A 97 19.56 9.13 -14.37
CA GLY A 97 19.72 7.82 -13.72
C GLY A 97 18.48 6.94 -13.92
N ALA A 98 18.24 6.01 -13.00
CA ALA A 98 17.26 4.93 -13.17
C ALA A 98 15.87 5.38 -13.68
N GLU A 99 15.39 4.71 -14.72
CA GLU A 99 14.11 5.00 -15.37
C GLU A 99 13.26 3.74 -15.59
N THR A 100 11.93 3.93 -15.65
CA THR A 100 11.00 2.86 -16.03
C THR A 100 10.71 2.89 -17.54
N PRO A 101 10.21 1.79 -18.14
CA PRO A 101 9.61 1.85 -19.46
C PRO A 101 8.37 2.78 -19.47
N PRO A 102 7.99 3.33 -20.64
CA PRO A 102 6.73 4.05 -20.78
C PRO A 102 5.55 3.09 -20.62
N ILE A 103 4.41 3.60 -20.18
CA ILE A 103 3.19 2.80 -19.94
C ILE A 103 1.95 3.34 -20.66
N ALA A 104 2.04 4.51 -21.27
CA ALA A 104 1.01 5.04 -22.15
C ALA A 104 0.87 4.19 -23.42
N ASN A 105 -0.36 4.06 -23.93
CA ASN A 105 -0.65 3.36 -25.19
C ASN A 105 -0.10 4.11 -26.40
N GLU A 106 -0.34 5.42 -26.46
CA GLU A 106 0.03 6.28 -27.59
C GLU A 106 0.45 7.68 -27.08
N PRO A 107 1.35 8.37 -27.82
CA PRO A 107 1.59 9.79 -27.60
C PRO A 107 0.32 10.60 -27.87
N VAL A 108 0.05 11.62 -27.06
CA VAL A 108 -1.02 12.59 -27.33
C VAL A 108 -0.38 13.71 -28.15
N GLU A 109 -0.89 13.99 -29.35
CA GLU A 109 -0.42 15.10 -30.16
C GLU A 109 -0.73 16.43 -29.46
N SER A 110 0.27 17.32 -29.38
CA SER A 110 0.11 18.64 -28.77
C SER A 110 -0.71 19.59 -29.65
N GLY A 111 -1.51 20.45 -29.03
CA GLY A 111 -2.23 21.54 -29.71
C GLY A 111 -3.62 21.19 -30.27
N ALA A 112 -4.15 19.99 -30.04
CA ALA A 112 -5.54 19.67 -30.35
C ALA A 112 -6.49 20.06 -29.20
N ASP A 113 -7.76 20.33 -29.50
CA ASP A 113 -8.83 20.49 -28.50
C ASP A 113 -9.12 19.11 -27.85
N ILE A 114 -8.23 18.70 -26.94
CA ILE A 114 -8.24 17.37 -26.34
C ILE A 114 -9.44 17.26 -25.41
N ALA A 115 -10.35 16.32 -25.68
CA ALA A 115 -11.49 16.06 -24.81
C ALA A 115 -11.03 15.34 -23.53
N VAL A 116 -11.48 15.79 -22.36
CA VAL A 116 -11.05 15.26 -21.04
C VAL A 116 -11.45 13.79 -20.83
N ASP A 117 -12.44 13.32 -21.58
CA ASP A 117 -12.95 11.95 -21.58
C ASP A 117 -12.24 11.01 -22.57
N ASP A 118 -11.24 11.49 -23.32
CA ASP A 118 -10.44 10.67 -24.24
C ASP A 118 -9.69 9.54 -23.49
N GLU A 119 -9.95 8.29 -23.89
CA GLU A 119 -9.38 7.09 -23.27
C GLU A 119 -7.84 7.06 -23.32
N ARG A 120 -7.22 7.76 -24.28
CA ARG A 120 -5.76 7.87 -24.40
C ARG A 120 -5.12 8.67 -23.26
N LEU A 121 -5.92 9.41 -22.49
CA LEU A 121 -5.45 10.25 -21.39
C LEU A 121 -5.24 9.49 -20.08
N GLN A 122 -5.79 8.28 -19.95
CA GLN A 122 -5.62 7.49 -18.73
C GLN A 122 -4.61 6.36 -18.94
N LEU A 123 -3.72 6.19 -17.97
CA LEU A 123 -2.76 5.09 -17.94
C LEU A 123 -3.46 3.79 -17.49
N SER A 124 -2.96 2.66 -17.98
CA SER A 124 -3.40 1.35 -17.49
C SER A 124 -3.08 1.22 -15.99
N ARG A 125 -4.08 0.80 -15.23
CA ARG A 125 -3.94 0.50 -13.80
C ARG A 125 -2.86 -0.57 -13.57
N GLU A 126 -2.87 -1.63 -14.36
CA GLU A 126 -1.97 -2.77 -14.28
C GLU A 126 -0.54 -2.39 -14.63
N LEU A 127 -0.34 -1.63 -15.72
CA LEU A 127 1.01 -1.19 -16.11
C LEU A 127 1.57 -0.16 -15.13
N SER A 128 0.71 0.69 -14.55
CA SER A 128 1.10 1.61 -13.47
C SER A 128 1.53 0.85 -12.20
N GLU A 129 0.84 -0.24 -11.86
CA GLU A 129 1.24 -1.14 -10.77
C GLU A 129 2.58 -1.83 -11.05
N LEU A 130 2.84 -2.27 -12.28
CA LEU A 130 4.14 -2.81 -12.68
C LEU A 130 5.26 -1.73 -12.66
N ALA A 131 4.95 -0.49 -13.03
CA ALA A 131 5.89 0.63 -12.91
C ALA A 131 6.23 0.94 -11.45
N PHE A 132 5.30 0.75 -10.52
CA PHE A 132 5.60 0.74 -9.08
C PHE A 132 6.56 -0.41 -8.71
N GLN A 133 6.30 -1.66 -9.15
CA GLN A 133 7.20 -2.78 -8.86
C GLN A 133 8.62 -2.58 -9.41
N ARG A 134 8.78 -1.84 -10.52
CA ARG A 134 10.11 -1.45 -11.02
C ARG A 134 10.86 -0.53 -10.09
N ARG A 135 10.16 0.44 -9.49
CA ARG A 135 10.75 1.36 -8.51
C ARG A 135 11.10 0.62 -7.22
N VAL A 136 10.32 -0.40 -6.84
CA VAL A 136 10.65 -1.32 -5.74
C VAL A 136 11.88 -2.17 -6.08
N LEU A 137 11.96 -2.75 -7.29
CA LEU A 137 13.14 -3.48 -7.74
C LEU A 137 14.39 -2.60 -7.78
N HIS A 138 14.24 -1.32 -8.15
CA HIS A 138 15.35 -0.38 -8.19
C HIS A 138 16.05 -0.24 -6.83
N GLU A 139 15.34 -0.37 -5.70
CA GLU A 139 15.96 -0.36 -4.37
C GLU A 139 16.95 -1.53 -4.14
N ALA A 140 16.82 -2.63 -4.91
CA ALA A 140 17.81 -3.70 -4.95
C ALA A 140 18.95 -3.43 -5.96
N GLU A 141 18.65 -2.72 -7.05
CA GLU A 141 19.64 -2.35 -8.07
C GLU A 141 20.55 -1.20 -7.61
N ASP A 142 20.07 -0.34 -6.72
CA ASP A 142 20.77 0.82 -6.18
C ASP A 142 21.88 0.42 -5.19
N ASP A 143 23.15 0.61 -5.57
CA ASP A 143 24.34 0.26 -4.80
C ASP A 143 24.57 1.18 -3.58
N ARG A 144 23.89 2.31 -3.53
CA ARG A 144 23.84 3.20 -2.35
C ARG A 144 23.11 2.54 -1.17
N ASN A 145 22.35 1.48 -1.40
CA ASN A 145 21.72 0.69 -0.34
C ASN A 145 22.63 -0.46 0.14
N PRO A 146 22.66 -0.79 1.43
CA PRO A 146 23.44 -1.92 1.94
C PRO A 146 23.00 -3.27 1.34
N VAL A 147 23.92 -4.22 1.17
CA VAL A 147 23.66 -5.47 0.42
C VAL A 147 22.52 -6.33 0.99
N LEU A 148 22.36 -6.42 2.31
CA LEU A 148 21.24 -7.18 2.90
C LEU A 148 19.90 -6.44 2.72
N HIS A 149 19.93 -5.11 2.64
CA HIS A 149 18.76 -4.33 2.26
C HIS A 149 18.37 -4.57 0.80
N ARG A 150 19.37 -4.64 -0.10
CA ARG A 150 19.15 -4.96 -1.51
C ARG A 150 18.57 -6.36 -1.71
N LEU A 151 19.11 -7.37 -1.00
CA LEU A 151 18.55 -8.72 -0.98
C LEU A 151 17.10 -8.76 -0.49
N ARG A 152 16.78 -8.01 0.58
CA ARG A 152 15.40 -7.86 1.06
C ARG A 152 14.48 -7.29 -0.02
N PHE A 153 14.91 -6.30 -0.80
CA PHE A 153 14.09 -5.73 -1.88
C PHE A 153 13.89 -6.67 -3.07
N LEU A 154 14.84 -7.59 -3.35
CA LEU A 154 14.60 -8.68 -4.28
C LEU A 154 13.46 -9.59 -3.80
N GLY A 155 13.46 -9.97 -2.52
CA GLY A 155 12.38 -10.76 -1.91
C GLY A 155 11.02 -10.03 -1.91
N ILE A 156 11.00 -8.74 -1.55
CA ILE A 156 9.79 -7.90 -1.60
C ILE A 156 9.23 -7.86 -3.03
N THR A 157 10.10 -7.68 -4.03
CA THR A 157 9.69 -7.65 -5.45
C THR A 157 9.06 -8.99 -5.86
N THR A 158 9.63 -10.13 -5.47
CA THR A 158 9.07 -11.46 -5.73
C THR A 158 7.67 -11.58 -5.13
N LYS A 159 7.53 -11.28 -3.83
CA LYS A 159 6.26 -11.39 -3.11
C LYS A 159 5.18 -10.49 -3.71
N ASN A 160 5.52 -9.25 -4.04
CA ASN A 160 4.58 -8.31 -4.64
C ASN A 160 4.12 -8.78 -6.03
N LEU A 161 5.03 -9.29 -6.86
CA LEU A 161 4.69 -9.82 -8.18
C LEU A 161 3.86 -11.11 -8.07
N ASP A 162 4.14 -11.97 -7.09
CA ASP A 162 3.28 -13.14 -6.81
C ASP A 162 1.85 -12.70 -6.55
N GLU A 163 1.66 -11.73 -5.64
CA GLU A 163 0.35 -11.18 -5.33
C GLU A 163 -0.34 -10.55 -6.55
N PHE A 164 0.41 -9.78 -7.34
CA PHE A 164 -0.08 -9.17 -8.57
C PHE A 164 -0.54 -10.23 -9.59
N PHE A 165 0.24 -11.29 -9.83
CA PHE A 165 -0.15 -12.37 -10.74
C PHE A 165 -1.37 -13.13 -10.22
N MET A 166 -1.36 -13.50 -8.95
CA MET A 166 -2.47 -14.23 -8.33
C MET A 166 -3.78 -13.44 -8.43
N LYS A 167 -3.76 -12.11 -8.31
CA LYS A 167 -4.97 -11.28 -8.30
C LYS A 167 -5.30 -10.68 -9.66
N ARG A 168 -4.39 -9.90 -10.23
CA ARG A 168 -4.63 -9.11 -11.44
C ARG A 168 -4.62 -9.98 -12.69
N VAL A 169 -3.57 -10.77 -12.88
CA VAL A 169 -3.47 -11.66 -14.05
C VAL A 169 -4.52 -12.76 -13.98
N GLY A 170 -4.75 -13.32 -12.80
CA GLY A 170 -5.85 -14.25 -12.54
C GLY A 170 -7.21 -13.68 -12.91
N GLY A 171 -7.48 -12.43 -12.52
CA GLY A 171 -8.69 -11.72 -12.89
C GLY A 171 -8.87 -11.45 -14.38
N LEU A 172 -7.81 -11.02 -15.06
CA LEU A 172 -7.82 -10.83 -16.51
C LEU A 172 -8.09 -12.14 -17.25
N LYS A 173 -7.50 -13.27 -16.82
CA LYS A 173 -7.80 -14.58 -17.40
C LYS A 173 -9.27 -14.96 -17.26
N GLN A 174 -9.92 -14.59 -16.15
CA GLN A 174 -11.34 -14.87 -15.94
C GLN A 174 -12.23 -14.05 -16.87
N GLN A 175 -11.92 -12.78 -17.04
CA GLN A 175 -12.60 -11.92 -18.01
C GLN A 175 -12.46 -12.45 -19.44
N ILE A 176 -11.24 -12.86 -19.82
CA ILE A 176 -10.97 -13.45 -21.13
C ILE A 176 -11.76 -14.76 -21.31
N ALA A 177 -11.80 -15.62 -20.29
CA ALA A 177 -12.56 -16.87 -20.32
C ALA A 177 -14.08 -16.64 -20.40
N ALA A 178 -14.58 -15.57 -19.80
CA ALA A 178 -15.98 -15.14 -19.87
C ALA A 178 -16.32 -14.40 -21.18
N GLY A 179 -15.34 -14.15 -22.06
CA GLY A 179 -15.56 -13.46 -23.34
C GLY A 179 -15.74 -11.94 -23.21
N VAL A 180 -15.31 -11.34 -22.10
CA VAL A 180 -15.38 -9.88 -21.90
C VAL A 180 -14.48 -9.18 -22.91
N THR A 181 -15.05 -8.20 -23.61
CA THR A 181 -14.36 -7.38 -24.62
C THR A 181 -14.49 -5.89 -24.37
N GLU A 182 -15.22 -5.49 -23.32
CA GLU A 182 -15.31 -4.11 -22.87
C GLU A 182 -13.93 -3.56 -22.51
N THR A 183 -13.64 -2.34 -22.94
CA THR A 183 -12.38 -1.65 -22.69
C THR A 183 -12.36 -1.05 -21.30
N THR A 184 -11.19 -1.04 -20.67
CA THR A 184 -10.95 -0.27 -19.46
C THR A 184 -10.77 1.23 -19.79
N PRO A 185 -10.76 2.13 -18.79
CA PRO A 185 -10.63 3.57 -19.02
C PRO A 185 -9.42 4.02 -19.85
N ASP A 186 -8.38 3.19 -19.98
CA ASP A 186 -7.19 3.40 -20.80
C ASP A 186 -7.31 2.85 -22.24
N GLY A 187 -8.50 2.39 -22.63
CA GLY A 187 -8.84 1.91 -23.98
C GLY A 187 -8.44 0.45 -24.29
N ARG A 188 -7.92 -0.30 -23.31
CA ARG A 188 -7.48 -1.69 -23.53
C ARG A 188 -8.55 -2.72 -23.18
N THR A 189 -8.70 -3.73 -24.03
CA THR A 189 -9.45 -4.95 -23.69
C THR A 189 -8.69 -5.79 -22.65
N PRO A 190 -9.36 -6.71 -21.93
CA PRO A 190 -8.70 -7.61 -20.98
C PRO A 190 -7.56 -8.44 -21.60
N ARG A 191 -7.71 -8.82 -22.88
CA ARG A 191 -6.69 -9.58 -23.61
C ARG A 191 -5.45 -8.74 -23.93
N GLU A 192 -5.64 -7.47 -24.28
CA GLU A 192 -4.53 -6.54 -24.52
C GLU A 192 -3.79 -6.21 -23.22
N GLN A 193 -4.53 -5.97 -22.14
CA GLN A 193 -3.93 -5.80 -20.80
C GLN A 193 -3.13 -7.03 -20.38
N TRP A 194 -3.69 -8.24 -20.51
CA TRP A 194 -3.01 -9.48 -20.18
C TRP A 194 -1.70 -9.65 -20.98
N LYS A 195 -1.73 -9.36 -22.29
CA LYS A 195 -0.53 -9.39 -23.13
C LYS A 195 0.53 -8.39 -22.65
N ALA A 196 0.15 -7.13 -22.47
CA ALA A 196 1.06 -6.07 -22.07
C ALA A 196 1.66 -6.34 -20.67
N VAL A 197 0.84 -6.82 -19.73
CA VAL A 197 1.28 -7.20 -18.39
C VAL A 197 2.35 -8.28 -18.42
N LEU A 198 2.15 -9.35 -19.21
CA LEU A 198 3.14 -10.42 -19.31
C LEU A 198 4.45 -9.95 -19.95
N GLU A 199 4.37 -9.08 -20.97
CA GLU A 199 5.55 -8.48 -21.61
C GLU A 199 6.35 -7.61 -20.63
N HIS A 200 5.69 -6.72 -19.89
CA HIS A 200 6.35 -5.88 -18.89
C HIS A 200 6.89 -6.71 -17.71
N ALA A 201 6.16 -7.71 -17.24
CA ALA A 201 6.59 -8.55 -16.13
C ALA A 201 7.87 -9.35 -16.48
N ARG A 202 8.03 -9.81 -17.72
CA ARG A 202 9.26 -10.52 -18.17
C ARG A 202 10.50 -9.67 -17.94
N ASP A 203 10.47 -8.41 -18.37
CA ASP A 203 11.58 -7.48 -18.15
C ASP A 203 11.87 -7.25 -16.64
N ILE A 204 10.84 -7.21 -15.78
CA ILE A 204 11.08 -7.11 -14.32
C ILE A 204 11.83 -8.35 -13.81
N PHE A 205 11.38 -9.55 -14.18
CA PHE A 205 11.99 -10.80 -13.72
C PHE A 205 13.42 -10.99 -14.25
N GLU A 206 13.67 -10.63 -15.51
CA GLU A 206 15.02 -10.64 -16.10
C GLU A 206 15.95 -9.68 -15.34
N ARG A 207 15.50 -8.45 -15.07
CA ARG A 207 16.27 -7.48 -14.27
C ARG A 207 16.50 -7.98 -12.84
N GLN A 208 15.50 -8.57 -12.20
CA GLN A 208 15.62 -9.12 -10.85
C GLN A 208 16.68 -10.24 -10.79
N SER A 209 16.60 -11.19 -11.73
CA SER A 209 17.56 -12.29 -11.84
C SER A 209 18.98 -11.78 -12.10
N ARG A 210 19.14 -10.80 -13.01
CA ARG A 210 20.43 -10.17 -13.28
C ARG A 210 20.98 -9.41 -12.07
N CYS A 211 20.14 -8.63 -11.40
CA CYS A 211 20.53 -7.88 -10.20
C CYS A 211 21.06 -8.81 -9.10
N TYR A 212 20.39 -9.95 -8.89
CA TYR A 212 20.87 -10.97 -7.98
C TYR A 212 22.26 -11.49 -8.41
N ALA A 213 22.35 -12.04 -9.62
CA ALA A 213 23.54 -12.78 -10.09
C ALA A 213 24.77 -11.89 -10.29
N GLU A 214 24.60 -10.69 -10.84
CA GLU A 214 25.71 -9.81 -11.24
C GLU A 214 26.09 -8.79 -10.17
N SER A 215 25.26 -8.59 -9.14
CA SER A 215 25.50 -7.52 -8.16
C SER A 215 25.30 -7.93 -6.71
N VAL A 216 24.12 -8.45 -6.32
CA VAL A 216 23.84 -8.77 -4.91
C VAL A 216 24.66 -9.96 -4.44
N ASP A 217 24.66 -11.07 -5.18
CA ASP A 217 25.38 -12.29 -4.83
C ASP A 217 26.92 -12.09 -4.77
N PRO A 218 27.56 -11.40 -5.74
CA PRO A 218 28.96 -10.99 -5.61
C PRO A 218 29.25 -10.12 -4.37
N ALA A 219 28.39 -9.14 -4.06
CA ALA A 219 28.57 -8.27 -2.90
C ALA A 219 28.40 -9.01 -1.56
N LEU A 220 27.51 -10.01 -1.50
CA LEU A 220 27.40 -10.90 -0.33
C LEU A 220 28.69 -11.68 -0.11
N ARG A 221 29.27 -12.25 -1.18
CA ARG A 221 30.54 -12.99 -1.10
C ARG A 221 31.69 -12.12 -0.63
N GLU A 222 31.81 -10.90 -1.15
CA GLU A 222 32.82 -9.94 -0.69
C GLU A 222 32.65 -9.60 0.81
N ALA A 223 31.41 -9.56 1.29
CA ALA A 223 31.09 -9.36 2.70
C ALA A 223 31.22 -10.62 3.57
N GLY A 224 31.70 -11.74 3.02
CA GLY A 224 31.90 -13.01 3.73
C GLY A 224 30.64 -13.85 3.93
N ILE A 225 29.59 -13.64 3.13
CA ILE A 225 28.36 -14.43 3.11
C ILE A 225 28.29 -15.16 1.78
N GLU A 226 28.29 -16.49 1.81
CA GLU A 226 28.37 -17.30 0.59
C GLU A 226 27.14 -18.20 0.45
N ILE A 227 26.43 -18.06 -0.66
CA ILE A 227 25.45 -19.06 -1.11
C ILE A 227 26.18 -19.99 -2.07
N VAL A 228 26.53 -21.18 -1.59
CA VAL A 228 27.44 -22.12 -2.26
C VAL A 228 26.68 -23.19 -3.04
N SER A 229 27.29 -23.68 -4.11
CA SER A 229 26.81 -24.88 -4.80
C SER A 229 27.32 -26.15 -4.11
N TRP A 230 26.73 -27.30 -4.43
CA TRP A 230 27.17 -28.59 -3.91
C TRP A 230 28.64 -28.89 -4.29
N GLU A 231 29.05 -28.50 -5.49
CA GLU A 231 30.39 -28.71 -6.03
C GLU A 231 31.45 -27.88 -5.30
N ALA A 232 31.07 -26.73 -4.74
CA ALA A 232 31.97 -25.87 -3.98
C ALA A 232 32.28 -26.41 -2.57
N LEU A 233 31.48 -27.37 -2.06
CA LEU A 233 31.66 -27.95 -0.74
C LEU A 233 32.84 -28.92 -0.68
N THR A 234 33.48 -29.00 0.50
CA THR A 234 34.52 -30.00 0.76
C THR A 234 33.91 -31.40 0.87
N PRO A 235 34.67 -32.49 0.60
CA PRO A 235 34.16 -33.84 0.77
C PRO A 235 33.59 -34.10 2.17
N HIS A 236 34.24 -33.57 3.21
CA HIS A 236 33.75 -33.65 4.59
C HIS A 236 32.39 -32.96 4.75
N ASP A 237 32.24 -31.75 4.23
CA ASP A 237 30.97 -31.01 4.35
C ASP A 237 29.84 -31.74 3.61
N ARG A 238 30.11 -32.32 2.43
CA ARG A 238 29.16 -33.13 1.67
C ARG A 238 28.71 -34.36 2.45
N ASP A 239 29.63 -35.09 3.08
CA ASP A 239 29.29 -36.27 3.89
C ASP A 239 28.36 -35.89 5.06
N ARG A 240 28.64 -34.75 5.72
CA ARG A 240 27.82 -34.26 6.85
C ARG A 240 26.45 -33.76 6.41
N LEU A 241 26.37 -33.09 5.27
CA LEU A 241 25.13 -32.62 4.69
C LEU A 241 24.27 -33.78 4.15
N ALA A 242 24.89 -34.84 3.61
CA ALA A 242 24.19 -36.07 3.24
C ALA A 242 23.60 -36.78 4.47
N GLU A 243 24.36 -36.90 5.57
CA GLU A 243 23.84 -37.44 6.84
C GLU A 243 22.66 -36.60 7.39
N HIS A 244 22.77 -35.28 7.28
CA HIS A 244 21.69 -34.38 7.64
C HIS A 244 20.46 -34.58 6.73
N PHE A 245 20.66 -34.68 5.42
CA PHE A 245 19.58 -34.94 4.46
C PHE A 245 18.83 -36.22 4.81
N GLU A 246 19.51 -37.34 4.99
CA GLU A 246 18.89 -38.63 5.32
C GLU A 246 18.06 -38.58 6.61
N ARG A 247 18.55 -37.88 7.64
CA ARG A 247 17.92 -37.85 8.96
C ARG A 247 16.81 -36.81 9.08
N GLN A 248 16.94 -35.67 8.42
CA GLN A 248 16.10 -34.49 8.67
C GLN A 248 15.25 -34.08 7.47
N VAL A 249 15.79 -34.19 6.26
CA VAL A 249 15.12 -33.70 5.05
C VAL A 249 14.33 -34.82 4.39
N MET A 250 14.98 -35.94 4.05
CA MET A 250 14.41 -37.07 3.33
C MET A 250 13.07 -37.57 3.92
N PRO A 251 12.89 -37.71 5.26
CA PRO A 251 11.63 -38.18 5.83
C PRO A 251 10.43 -37.25 5.58
N THR A 252 10.68 -36.00 5.20
CA THR A 252 9.65 -35.00 4.88
C THR A 252 9.32 -34.93 3.38
N LEU A 253 10.10 -35.61 2.54
CA LEU A 253 9.93 -35.61 1.10
C LEU A 253 8.96 -36.70 0.66
N THR A 254 8.18 -36.40 -0.37
CA THR A 254 7.31 -37.37 -1.03
C THR A 254 7.41 -37.15 -2.54
N PRO A 255 8.25 -37.95 -3.24
CA PRO A 255 8.30 -37.93 -4.70
C PRO A 255 6.94 -38.35 -5.28
N LEU A 256 6.45 -37.59 -6.25
CA LEU A 256 5.20 -37.88 -6.96
C LEU A 256 5.51 -38.16 -8.44
N THR A 257 5.54 -39.44 -8.80
CA THR A 257 5.78 -39.89 -10.19
C THR A 257 4.51 -39.78 -11.03
N PHE A 258 4.67 -39.36 -12.28
CA PHE A 258 3.62 -39.30 -13.29
C PHE A 258 3.82 -40.42 -14.31
N ASP A 259 2.82 -41.29 -14.44
CA ASP A 259 2.82 -42.45 -15.35
C ASP A 259 1.36 -42.86 -15.70
N PRO A 260 1.12 -43.87 -16.56
CA PRO A 260 -0.25 -44.28 -16.91
C PRO A 260 -1.14 -44.72 -15.74
N ALA A 261 -0.55 -45.16 -14.61
CA ALA A 261 -1.26 -45.54 -13.39
C ALA A 261 -1.42 -44.37 -12.40
N HIS A 262 -0.54 -43.36 -12.47
CA HIS A 262 -0.51 -42.20 -11.57
C HIS A 262 -0.72 -40.90 -12.34
N PRO A 263 -1.87 -40.22 -12.19
CA PRO A 263 -2.16 -38.99 -12.92
C PRO A 263 -1.20 -37.86 -12.52
N PHE A 264 -1.09 -36.85 -13.38
CA PHE A 264 -0.21 -35.71 -13.15
C PHE A 264 -0.49 -35.06 -11.78
N PRO A 265 0.55 -34.83 -10.94
CA PRO A 265 0.35 -34.42 -9.56
C PRO A 265 -0.16 -32.97 -9.46
N PHE A 266 -0.97 -32.71 -8.43
CA PHE A 266 -1.35 -31.33 -8.12
C PHE A 266 -0.13 -30.52 -7.63
N ILE A 267 0.19 -29.44 -8.34
CA ILE A 267 1.26 -28.51 -7.95
C ILE A 267 0.72 -27.42 -7.02
N SER A 268 1.23 -27.37 -5.80
CA SER A 268 0.86 -26.37 -4.79
C SER A 268 1.22 -24.95 -5.24
N ASN A 269 0.35 -23.98 -4.95
CA ASN A 269 0.58 -22.57 -5.27
C ASN A 269 1.85 -22.04 -4.58
N LEU A 270 2.66 -21.26 -5.30
CA LEU A 270 3.91 -20.63 -4.85
C LEU A 270 4.98 -21.58 -4.30
N SER A 271 4.76 -22.89 -4.40
CA SER A 271 5.71 -23.88 -3.94
C SER A 271 6.85 -24.05 -4.95
N LEU A 272 8.09 -23.84 -4.49
CA LEU A 272 9.25 -24.34 -5.21
C LEU A 272 9.18 -25.87 -5.29
N SER A 273 9.41 -26.41 -6.47
CA SER A 273 9.38 -27.85 -6.76
C SER A 273 10.56 -28.21 -7.65
N ILE A 274 11.01 -29.46 -7.56
CA ILE A 274 12.04 -30.04 -8.42
C ILE A 274 11.34 -31.01 -9.37
N ALA A 275 11.52 -30.80 -10.66
CA ALA A 275 11.17 -31.75 -11.70
C ALA A 275 12.35 -32.70 -11.89
N VAL A 276 12.11 -34.00 -11.78
CA VAL A 276 13.12 -35.05 -11.92
C VAL A 276 12.71 -35.97 -13.06
N LEU A 277 13.61 -36.16 -14.02
CA LEU A 277 13.50 -37.22 -15.01
C LEU A 277 14.35 -38.41 -14.55
N THR A 278 13.72 -39.57 -14.43
CA THR A 278 14.39 -40.83 -14.15
C THR A 278 14.20 -41.79 -15.32
N ARG A 279 15.16 -42.69 -15.48
CA ARG A 279 15.14 -43.79 -16.44
C ARG A 279 15.27 -45.10 -15.70
N ASP A 280 14.39 -46.05 -15.99
CA ASP A 280 14.47 -47.41 -15.46
C ASP A 280 15.27 -48.36 -16.38
N ASP A 281 15.40 -49.62 -15.97
CA ASP A 281 16.13 -50.66 -16.71
C ASP A 281 15.55 -50.95 -18.11
N ASP A 282 14.27 -50.60 -18.34
CA ASP A 282 13.56 -50.76 -19.62
C ASP A 282 13.75 -49.53 -20.55
N ASP A 283 14.61 -48.59 -20.17
CA ASP A 283 14.91 -47.33 -20.89
C ASP A 283 13.69 -46.38 -20.98
N GLU A 284 12.68 -46.56 -20.12
CA GLU A 284 11.51 -45.69 -20.06
C GLU A 284 11.78 -44.46 -19.18
N GLU A 285 11.58 -43.26 -19.73
CA GLU A 285 11.71 -42.02 -18.98
C GLU A 285 10.43 -41.70 -18.20
N ARG A 286 10.58 -41.36 -16.92
CA ARG A 286 9.47 -41.01 -16.02
C ARG A 286 9.71 -39.65 -15.39
N PHE A 287 8.67 -38.84 -15.39
CA PHE A 287 8.66 -37.57 -14.68
C PHE A 287 8.26 -37.80 -13.22
N SER A 288 9.01 -37.21 -12.30
CA SER A 288 8.67 -37.14 -10.88
C SER A 288 8.79 -35.72 -10.35
N ARG A 289 7.85 -35.33 -9.50
CA ARG A 289 7.87 -34.03 -8.83
C ARG A 289 8.22 -34.20 -7.36
N ILE A 290 9.20 -33.43 -6.89
CA ILE A 290 9.51 -33.29 -5.47
C ILE A 290 9.13 -31.88 -5.02
N LYS A 291 8.37 -31.76 -3.95
CA LYS A 291 8.07 -30.47 -3.31
C LYS A 291 9.23 -30.09 -2.39
N VAL A 292 9.79 -28.88 -2.54
CA VAL A 292 10.74 -28.34 -1.55
C VAL A 292 9.96 -28.02 -0.26
N PRO A 293 10.30 -28.60 0.90
CA PRO A 293 9.58 -28.38 2.15
C PRO A 293 9.66 -26.92 2.62
N GLN A 294 8.52 -26.35 3.05
CA GLN A 294 8.44 -24.97 3.56
C GLN A 294 8.50 -24.88 5.09
N ASN A 295 8.42 -26.02 5.78
CA ASN A 295 8.56 -26.13 7.23
C ASN A 295 10.04 -26.26 7.67
N ARG A 296 10.97 -25.97 6.76
CA ARG A 296 12.42 -25.99 6.96
C ARG A 296 13.02 -24.72 6.37
N PRO A 297 14.13 -24.20 6.91
CA PRO A 297 14.85 -23.11 6.28
C PRO A 297 15.27 -23.49 4.87
N ARG A 298 14.94 -22.66 3.87
CA ARG A 298 15.37 -22.90 2.49
C ARG A 298 16.88 -22.80 2.33
N LEU A 299 17.53 -21.91 3.08
CA LEU A 299 18.98 -21.76 3.07
C LEU A 299 19.57 -22.52 4.27
N VAL A 300 20.16 -23.68 3.99
CA VAL A 300 20.76 -24.56 5.01
C VAL A 300 22.12 -24.00 5.44
N PRO A 301 22.33 -23.64 6.72
CA PRO A 301 23.62 -23.13 7.21
C PRO A 301 24.66 -24.27 7.26
N VAL A 302 25.59 -24.27 6.32
CA VAL A 302 26.57 -25.36 6.11
C VAL A 302 27.40 -25.58 7.37
N ASP A 303 27.97 -24.52 7.92
CA ASP A 303 28.89 -24.61 9.06
C ASP A 303 28.19 -25.14 10.33
N ALA A 304 26.94 -24.73 10.55
CA ALA A 304 26.12 -25.17 11.67
C ALA A 304 25.79 -26.67 11.57
N VAL A 305 25.37 -27.10 10.38
CA VAL A 305 25.03 -28.50 10.11
C VAL A 305 26.27 -29.39 10.20
N CYS A 306 27.40 -28.98 9.64
CA CYS A 306 28.64 -29.76 9.70
C CYS A 306 29.14 -29.94 11.15
N ALA A 307 28.98 -28.91 12.00
CA ALA A 307 29.28 -28.99 13.42
C ALA A 307 28.33 -29.94 14.18
N ASN A 308 27.03 -29.96 13.86
CA ASN A 308 26.06 -30.85 14.49
C ASN A 308 24.89 -31.27 13.55
N PRO A 309 25.03 -32.37 12.79
CA PRO A 309 24.00 -32.81 11.82
C PRO A 309 22.69 -33.29 12.45
N GLY A 310 22.70 -33.53 13.77
CA GLY A 310 21.50 -33.91 14.54
C GLY A 310 20.86 -32.78 15.31
N GLY A 311 21.40 -31.56 15.24
CA GLY A 311 20.84 -30.39 15.91
C GLY A 311 19.56 -29.89 15.23
N THR A 312 18.75 -29.17 15.99
CA THR A 312 17.66 -28.35 15.45
C THR A 312 18.23 -27.15 14.71
N GLU A 313 17.73 -26.92 13.50
CA GLU A 313 18.07 -25.76 12.68
C GLU A 313 17.36 -24.53 13.26
N THR A 314 18.08 -23.70 14.03
CA THR A 314 17.56 -22.41 14.50
C THR A 314 18.29 -21.28 13.79
N ALA A 315 17.65 -20.13 13.61
CA ALA A 315 18.29 -18.95 13.04
C ALA A 315 19.54 -18.52 13.85
N GLU A 316 19.56 -18.80 15.15
CA GLU A 316 20.70 -18.58 16.04
C GLU A 316 21.90 -19.50 15.72
N SER A 317 21.69 -20.71 15.20
CA SER A 317 22.78 -21.63 14.88
C SER A 317 23.51 -21.27 13.58
N ALA A 318 22.93 -20.42 12.73
CA ALA A 318 23.56 -19.89 11.52
C ALA A 318 24.52 -18.70 11.79
N GLN A 319 24.54 -18.17 13.01
CA GLN A 319 25.43 -17.06 13.36
C GLN A 319 26.89 -17.54 13.47
N PRO A 320 27.85 -16.86 12.84
CA PRO A 320 29.26 -17.20 13.03
C PRO A 320 29.62 -17.05 14.52
N ALA A 321 30.35 -18.02 15.06
CA ALA A 321 30.93 -17.87 16.39
C ALA A 321 31.75 -16.57 16.44
N ALA A 322 31.41 -15.67 17.36
CA ALA A 322 32.12 -14.40 17.53
C ALA A 322 33.64 -14.65 17.63
N GLY A 323 34.38 -14.24 16.59
CA GLY A 323 35.84 -14.40 16.51
C GLY A 323 36.37 -15.51 15.58
N GLY A 324 35.51 -16.25 14.87
CA GLY A 324 35.94 -17.16 13.80
C GLY A 324 36.01 -16.43 12.46
N GLY A 325 37.22 -16.18 11.94
CA GLY A 325 37.43 -15.44 10.67
C GLY A 325 37.05 -16.19 9.39
N GLY A 326 36.02 -17.04 9.41
CA GLY A 326 35.50 -17.78 8.25
C GLY A 326 34.24 -17.14 7.65
N ALA A 327 34.01 -17.34 6.35
CA ALA A 327 32.77 -16.94 5.68
C ALA A 327 31.56 -17.74 6.21
N THR A 328 30.39 -17.11 6.28
CA THR A 328 29.12 -17.79 6.62
C THR A 328 28.55 -18.42 5.35
N ARG A 329 28.48 -19.76 5.31
CA ARG A 329 28.09 -20.50 4.11
C ARG A 329 26.68 -21.07 4.21
N PHE A 330 25.90 -20.90 3.15
CA PHE A 330 24.55 -21.44 2.99
C PHE A 330 24.46 -22.32 1.74
N LEU A 331 23.77 -23.45 1.85
CA LEU A 331 23.41 -24.31 0.71
C LEU A 331 21.88 -24.23 0.52
N PRO A 332 21.37 -23.89 -0.68
CA PRO A 332 19.94 -23.98 -0.95
C PRO A 332 19.42 -25.42 -0.79
N LEU A 333 18.28 -25.57 -0.12
CA LEU A 333 17.68 -26.87 0.20
C LEU A 333 17.38 -27.68 -1.06
N GLU A 334 16.94 -27.02 -2.14
CA GLU A 334 16.75 -27.65 -3.44
C GLU A 334 18.04 -28.32 -3.97
N ARG A 335 19.21 -27.69 -3.78
CA ARG A 335 20.50 -28.26 -4.21
C ARG A 335 20.89 -29.45 -3.35
N LEU A 336 20.58 -29.40 -2.05
CA LEU A 336 20.79 -30.55 -1.16
C LEU A 336 19.92 -31.75 -1.56
N ILE A 337 18.67 -31.50 -1.96
CA ILE A 337 17.77 -32.56 -2.46
C ILE A 337 18.29 -33.14 -3.78
N GLU A 338 18.66 -32.29 -4.73
CA GLU A 338 19.19 -32.69 -6.04
C GLU A 338 20.46 -33.54 -5.92
N ALA A 339 21.37 -33.17 -5.00
CA ALA A 339 22.59 -33.91 -4.75
C ALA A 339 22.37 -35.32 -4.14
N ASN A 340 21.18 -35.60 -3.63
CA ASN A 340 20.84 -36.85 -2.93
C ASN A 340 19.63 -37.58 -3.56
N LEU A 341 19.32 -37.32 -4.83
CA LEU A 341 18.19 -37.95 -5.52
C LEU A 341 18.30 -39.48 -5.61
N ASP A 342 19.51 -40.03 -5.63
CA ASP A 342 19.76 -41.48 -5.65
C ASP A 342 19.10 -42.20 -4.44
N SER A 343 19.03 -41.53 -3.29
CA SER A 343 18.36 -42.06 -2.09
C SER A 343 16.83 -42.05 -2.20
N LEU A 344 16.26 -41.19 -3.04
CA LEU A 344 14.81 -41.09 -3.28
C LEU A 344 14.34 -41.99 -4.42
N PHE A 345 15.21 -42.29 -5.39
CA PHE A 345 14.90 -43.09 -6.56
C PHE A 345 15.87 -44.28 -6.72
N PRO A 346 15.85 -45.24 -5.77
CA PRO A 346 16.72 -46.41 -5.85
C PRO A 346 16.44 -47.21 -7.12
N GLU A 347 17.46 -47.84 -7.68
CA GLU A 347 17.37 -48.69 -8.88
C GLU A 347 16.92 -47.95 -10.16
N THR A 348 17.00 -46.62 -10.19
CA THR A 348 16.79 -45.82 -11.40
C THR A 348 17.98 -44.89 -11.66
N THR A 349 18.15 -44.48 -12.91
CA THR A 349 19.14 -43.45 -13.26
C THR A 349 18.46 -42.10 -13.38
N VAL A 350 18.86 -41.12 -12.57
CA VAL A 350 18.40 -39.74 -12.73
C VAL A 350 19.06 -39.14 -13.99
N SER A 351 18.27 -38.81 -15.00
CA SER A 351 18.77 -38.20 -16.24
C SER A 351 18.84 -36.68 -16.15
N HIS A 352 17.93 -36.06 -15.40
CA HIS A 352 17.89 -34.61 -15.23
C HIS A 352 17.10 -34.21 -13.98
N SER A 353 17.47 -33.08 -13.37
CA SER A 353 16.68 -32.41 -12.33
C SER A 353 16.75 -30.90 -12.50
N SER A 354 15.63 -30.20 -12.40
CA SER A 354 15.57 -28.74 -12.50
C SER A 354 14.38 -28.17 -11.73
N THR A 355 14.51 -26.94 -11.22
CA THR A 355 13.50 -26.32 -10.38
C THR A 355 12.40 -25.60 -11.18
N PHE A 356 11.20 -25.57 -10.61
CA PHE A 356 10.08 -24.82 -11.14
C PHE A 356 9.13 -24.37 -10.02
N ARG A 357 8.32 -23.36 -10.32
CA ARG A 357 7.31 -22.81 -9.42
C ARG A 357 6.06 -22.41 -10.19
N VAL A 358 4.91 -22.58 -9.55
CA VAL A 358 3.60 -22.28 -10.14
C VAL A 358 2.89 -21.21 -9.32
N THR A 359 2.34 -20.21 -10.00
CA THR A 359 1.42 -19.24 -9.40
C THR A 359 0.01 -19.51 -9.90
N ARG A 360 -0.96 -19.61 -8.99
CA ARG A 360 -2.38 -19.85 -9.26
C ARG A 360 -3.22 -18.64 -8.90
N ASN A 361 -4.33 -18.44 -9.59
CA ASN A 361 -5.28 -17.38 -9.25
C ASN A 361 -5.77 -17.51 -7.79
N ALA A 362 -5.90 -16.39 -7.09
CA ALA A 362 -6.47 -16.35 -5.73
C ALA A 362 -7.98 -16.65 -5.77
N GLU A 363 -8.52 -17.28 -4.71
CA GLU A 363 -9.92 -17.71 -4.62
C GLU A 363 -10.94 -16.62 -4.99
N VAL A 364 -11.77 -16.91 -6.00
CA VAL A 364 -12.73 -15.96 -6.61
C VAL A 364 -13.90 -15.62 -5.71
N ARG A 365 -14.24 -16.48 -4.74
CA ARG A 365 -15.38 -16.22 -3.85
C ARG A 365 -15.22 -14.93 -3.01
N ARG A 366 -14.04 -14.29 -3.03
CA ARG A 366 -13.68 -13.14 -2.18
C ARG A 366 -12.75 -12.10 -2.88
N ASN A 367 -12.85 -11.91 -4.19
CA ASN A 367 -11.98 -10.98 -4.94
C ASN A 367 -12.74 -9.84 -5.64
N GLU A 368 -13.04 -8.79 -4.87
CA GLU A 368 -13.63 -7.52 -5.35
C GLU A 368 -12.62 -6.58 -6.06
N GLU A 369 -11.31 -6.84 -6.01
CA GLU A 369 -10.35 -5.96 -6.69
C GLU A 369 -10.34 -6.16 -8.22
N VAL A 370 -10.75 -7.34 -8.70
CA VAL A 370 -10.80 -7.68 -10.12
C VAL A 370 -12.11 -7.15 -10.71
N ALA A 371 -12.07 -5.95 -11.29
CA ALA A 371 -13.14 -5.30 -12.06
C ALA A 371 -14.56 -5.65 -11.59
N GLU A 372 -15.07 -4.89 -10.64
CA GLU A 372 -16.46 -4.97 -10.18
C GLU A 372 -17.43 -4.31 -11.19
N GLY A 373 -17.57 -4.98 -12.33
CA GLY A 373 -18.80 -5.26 -13.08
C GLY A 373 -18.89 -6.76 -13.43
N LEU A 374 -17.83 -7.52 -13.11
CA LEU A 374 -17.66 -8.93 -13.41
C LEU A 374 -18.53 -9.82 -12.52
N ILE A 375 -18.77 -9.45 -11.25
CA ILE A 375 -19.52 -10.28 -10.29
C ILE A 375 -20.97 -10.46 -10.74
N GLU A 376 -21.65 -9.38 -11.12
CA GLU A 376 -23.04 -9.45 -11.59
C GLU A 376 -23.18 -10.18 -12.94
N MET A 377 -22.18 -10.08 -13.84
CA MET A 377 -22.18 -10.81 -15.12
C MET A 377 -21.79 -12.29 -15.00
N ILE A 378 -21.00 -12.66 -13.98
CA ILE A 378 -20.40 -13.99 -13.85
C ILE A 378 -21.15 -14.89 -12.84
N GLU A 379 -22.03 -14.34 -12.00
CA GLU A 379 -22.79 -15.10 -11.00
C GLU A 379 -23.59 -16.29 -11.58
N ASP A 380 -24.00 -16.22 -12.85
CA ASP A 380 -24.73 -17.31 -13.53
C ASP A 380 -23.82 -18.43 -14.10
N VAL A 381 -22.51 -18.21 -14.25
CA VAL A 381 -21.59 -19.15 -14.93
C VAL A 381 -20.63 -19.86 -13.94
N LEU A 382 -20.39 -19.30 -12.76
CA LEU A 382 -19.24 -19.65 -11.91
C LEU A 382 -19.44 -20.75 -10.86
N ARG A 383 -20.39 -21.67 -11.01
CA ARG A 383 -20.62 -22.68 -9.95
C ARG A 383 -19.83 -23.98 -10.05
N GLN A 384 -19.00 -24.25 -11.07
CA GLN A 384 -18.37 -25.59 -11.12
C GLN A 384 -17.01 -25.84 -11.79
N ARG A 385 -16.29 -24.86 -12.39
CA ARG A 385 -14.92 -25.13 -12.89
C ARG A 385 -13.99 -23.93 -12.76
N ARG A 386 -12.79 -24.23 -12.21
CA ARG A 386 -11.55 -23.42 -12.14
C ARG A 386 -11.41 -22.45 -10.95
N PHE A 387 -11.19 -23.04 -9.78
CA PHE A 387 -10.64 -22.39 -8.58
C PHE A 387 -9.11 -22.56 -8.43
N ALA A 388 -8.43 -23.07 -9.46
CA ALA A 388 -7.00 -23.41 -9.43
C ALA A 388 -6.25 -23.09 -10.74
N THR A 389 -6.73 -22.17 -11.59
CA THR A 389 -6.06 -21.87 -12.86
C THR A 389 -4.65 -21.33 -12.59
N VAL A 390 -3.67 -21.94 -13.24
CA VAL A 390 -2.29 -21.44 -13.26
C VAL A 390 -2.25 -20.16 -14.10
N VAL A 391 -1.63 -19.13 -13.54
CA VAL A 391 -1.47 -17.80 -14.16
C VAL A 391 -0.01 -17.50 -14.49
N ARG A 392 0.92 -18.28 -13.92
CA ARG A 392 2.36 -18.19 -14.16
C ARG A 392 3.03 -19.53 -13.89
N LEU A 393 3.92 -19.94 -14.79
CA LEU A 393 4.86 -21.03 -14.59
C LEU A 393 6.27 -20.45 -14.70
N GLU A 394 7.05 -20.54 -13.62
CA GLU A 394 8.48 -20.20 -13.63
C GLU A 394 9.27 -21.50 -13.70
N VAL A 395 10.24 -21.56 -14.60
CA VAL A 395 11.15 -22.71 -14.77
C VAL A 395 12.58 -22.22 -14.80
N ALA A 396 13.50 -23.01 -14.24
CA ALA A 396 14.92 -22.74 -14.39
C ALA A 396 15.36 -22.86 -15.86
N ASP A 397 16.39 -22.13 -16.24
CA ASP A 397 16.88 -22.04 -17.62
C ASP A 397 17.61 -23.28 -18.12
N ASP A 398 18.00 -24.16 -17.21
CA ASP A 398 18.55 -25.49 -17.48
C ASP A 398 17.49 -26.57 -17.76
N MET A 399 16.19 -26.25 -17.59
CA MET A 399 15.10 -27.22 -17.77
C MET A 399 14.98 -27.70 -19.23
N PRO A 400 15.01 -29.03 -19.49
CA PRO A 400 14.81 -29.61 -20.80
C PRO A 400 13.46 -29.21 -21.38
N THR A 401 13.45 -29.03 -22.70
CA THR A 401 12.23 -28.62 -23.43
C THR A 401 11.12 -29.64 -23.24
N GLU A 402 11.45 -30.93 -23.17
CA GLU A 402 10.51 -32.03 -22.97
C GLU A 402 9.81 -31.94 -21.61
N VAL A 403 10.54 -31.60 -20.54
CA VAL A 403 9.97 -31.40 -19.19
C VAL A 403 9.09 -30.16 -19.17
N ARG A 404 9.58 -29.06 -19.76
CA ARG A 404 8.82 -27.82 -19.84
C ARG A 404 7.52 -28.03 -20.60
N ASP A 405 7.55 -28.66 -21.76
CA ASP A 405 6.38 -28.88 -22.61
C ASP A 405 5.37 -29.80 -21.90
N LEU A 406 5.84 -30.82 -21.15
CA LEU A 406 5.01 -31.64 -20.28
C LEU A 406 4.31 -30.80 -19.19
N LEU A 407 5.05 -29.91 -18.51
CA LEU A 407 4.47 -29.01 -17.51
C LEU A 407 3.45 -28.05 -18.15
N VAL A 408 3.75 -27.51 -19.34
CA VAL A 408 2.88 -26.58 -20.07
C VAL A 408 1.55 -27.25 -20.42
N GLU A 409 1.59 -28.46 -20.97
CA GLU A 409 0.42 -29.24 -21.34
C GLU A 409 -0.43 -29.58 -20.10
N HIS A 410 0.17 -30.18 -19.07
CA HIS A 410 -0.59 -30.67 -17.92
C HIS A 410 -1.08 -29.58 -16.97
N LEU A 411 -0.42 -28.41 -16.95
CA LEU A 411 -0.85 -27.26 -16.15
C LEU A 411 -1.83 -26.34 -16.89
N ASP A 412 -2.10 -26.59 -18.18
CA ASP A 412 -2.98 -25.77 -19.04
C ASP A 412 -2.55 -24.29 -19.02
N VAL A 413 -1.25 -24.06 -19.22
CA VAL A 413 -0.66 -22.72 -19.33
C VAL A 413 -0.29 -22.42 -20.77
N SER A 414 -0.36 -21.15 -21.15
CA SER A 414 0.15 -20.72 -22.45
C SER A 414 1.64 -20.42 -22.38
N GLU A 415 2.35 -20.53 -23.50
CA GLU A 415 3.77 -20.14 -23.64
C GLU A 415 4.07 -18.73 -23.10
N ARG A 416 3.11 -17.80 -23.21
CA ARG A 416 3.26 -16.43 -22.70
C ARG A 416 3.29 -16.35 -21.19
N GLU A 417 2.79 -17.37 -20.50
CA GLU A 417 2.75 -17.48 -19.05
C GLU A 417 3.92 -18.28 -18.49
N VAL A 418 4.80 -18.77 -19.36
CA VAL A 418 6.05 -19.44 -19.00
C VAL A 418 7.18 -18.42 -18.93
N PHE A 419 7.82 -18.35 -17.76
CA PHE A 419 8.95 -17.50 -17.44
C PHE A 419 10.17 -18.38 -17.19
N VAL A 420 11.04 -18.48 -18.20
CA VAL A 420 12.34 -19.15 -18.09
C VAL A 420 13.31 -18.19 -17.42
N ARG A 421 13.95 -18.62 -16.33
CA ARG A 421 14.79 -17.74 -15.50
C ARG A 421 16.02 -18.48 -15.00
N PRO A 422 17.18 -17.81 -14.88
CA PRO A 422 18.29 -18.38 -14.14
C PRO A 422 17.92 -18.50 -12.66
N GLU A 423 18.51 -19.48 -12.02
CA GLU A 423 18.35 -19.70 -10.58
C GLU A 423 19.13 -18.69 -9.74
N PRO A 424 18.73 -18.48 -8.47
CA PRO A 424 17.63 -19.13 -7.74
C PRO A 424 16.26 -18.53 -8.08
N LEU A 425 15.24 -19.39 -8.16
CA LEU A 425 13.83 -18.97 -8.17
C LEU A 425 13.38 -18.54 -6.76
N ALA A 426 12.23 -17.87 -6.64
CA ALA A 426 11.58 -17.56 -5.34
C ALA A 426 12.49 -16.83 -4.32
N LEU A 427 13.07 -15.68 -4.69
CA LEU A 427 13.96 -14.90 -3.81
C LEU A 427 13.30 -14.38 -2.52
N ASP A 428 12.00 -14.59 -2.33
CA ASP A 428 11.27 -14.27 -1.09
C ASP A 428 11.68 -15.14 0.10
N ASP A 429 12.17 -16.36 -0.12
CA ASP A 429 12.54 -17.31 0.95
C ASP A 429 14.00 -17.18 1.42
N PHE A 430 14.60 -15.99 1.32
CA PHE A 430 16.02 -15.72 1.67
C PHE A 430 16.18 -15.01 3.04
N ASP A 431 15.13 -15.03 3.86
CA ASP A 431 15.09 -14.35 5.17
C ASP A 431 16.25 -14.74 6.08
N ALA A 432 16.70 -16.01 6.05
CA ALA A 432 17.83 -16.50 6.83
C ALA A 432 19.12 -15.68 6.62
N VAL A 433 19.35 -15.17 5.40
CA VAL A 433 20.50 -14.31 5.08
C VAL A 433 20.18 -12.85 5.41
N VAL A 434 18.98 -12.38 5.07
CA VAL A 434 18.53 -11.00 5.34
C VAL A 434 18.57 -10.68 6.84
N ASP A 435 18.30 -11.66 7.69
CA ASP A 435 18.16 -11.49 9.14
C ASP A 435 19.47 -11.70 9.91
N LEU A 436 20.59 -12.06 9.25
CA LEU A 436 21.92 -12.17 9.86
C LEU A 436 22.29 -10.93 10.68
N ASP A 437 22.95 -11.09 11.84
CA ASP A 437 23.41 -9.98 12.67
C ASP A 437 24.68 -9.32 12.09
N ARG A 438 24.47 -8.52 11.04
CA ARG A 438 25.50 -7.78 10.29
C ARG A 438 25.09 -6.32 10.12
N PRO A 439 25.19 -5.50 11.19
CA PRO A 439 24.78 -4.10 11.14
C PRO A 439 25.57 -3.28 10.10
N ASP A 440 26.79 -3.70 9.77
CA ASP A 440 27.62 -3.13 8.70
C ASP A 440 27.04 -3.34 7.30
N LEU A 441 26.14 -4.32 7.12
CA LEU A 441 25.47 -4.63 5.85
C LEU A 441 23.98 -4.26 5.84
N LYS A 442 23.51 -3.55 6.87
CA LYS A 442 22.11 -3.15 7.04
C LYS A 442 22.01 -1.63 7.20
N LEU A 443 20.82 -1.09 6.96
CA LEU A 443 20.51 0.28 7.36
C LEU A 443 20.49 0.37 8.88
N GLU A 444 20.89 1.52 9.44
CA GLU A 444 20.78 1.79 10.87
C GLU A 444 19.35 1.50 11.35
N PRO A 445 19.13 0.61 12.33
CA PRO A 445 17.80 0.35 12.88
C PRO A 445 17.15 1.63 13.37
N TRP A 446 15.87 1.82 13.03
CA TRP A 446 15.10 2.97 13.49
C TRP A 446 14.40 2.59 14.78
N THR A 447 14.67 3.35 15.84
CA THR A 447 13.94 3.28 17.10
C THR A 447 12.89 4.38 17.10
N PRO A 448 11.58 4.05 17.14
CA PRO A 448 10.52 5.05 17.20
C PRO A 448 10.66 5.96 18.42
N GLN A 449 10.49 7.27 18.22
CA GLN A 449 10.64 8.29 19.24
C GLN A 449 9.35 8.48 20.07
N ARG A 450 9.46 9.04 21.27
CA ARG A 450 8.27 9.42 22.06
C ARG A 450 7.66 10.69 21.49
N HIS A 451 6.34 10.79 21.55
CA HIS A 451 5.65 12.03 21.18
C HIS A 451 5.75 13.04 22.33
N PRO A 452 6.10 14.32 22.10
CA PRO A 452 6.26 15.33 23.16
C PRO A 452 5.00 15.54 24.00
N ARG A 453 3.84 15.61 23.35
CA ARG A 453 2.51 15.69 24.01
C ARG A 453 2.12 14.44 24.82
N PHE A 454 2.87 13.36 24.73
CA PHE A 454 2.67 12.14 25.53
C PHE A 454 3.78 11.97 26.59
N GLU A 455 4.66 12.96 26.75
CA GLU A 455 5.70 12.94 27.76
C GLU A 455 5.14 13.25 29.15
N GLY A 456 5.62 12.55 30.18
CA GLY A 456 5.22 12.79 31.56
C GLY A 456 3.82 12.25 31.91
N VAL A 457 2.98 11.99 30.90
CA VAL A 457 1.71 11.29 31.04
C VAL A 457 1.97 9.88 31.56
N ASP A 458 1.63 9.65 32.82
CA ASP A 458 1.64 8.32 33.40
C ASP A 458 0.44 7.55 32.88
N PRO A 459 0.62 6.38 32.23
CA PRO A 459 -0.50 5.52 31.85
C PRO A 459 -1.39 5.13 33.04
N ASP A 460 -0.85 5.18 34.26
CA ASP A 460 -1.59 4.94 35.50
C ASP A 460 -2.41 6.19 35.95
N HIS A 461 -2.27 7.36 35.31
CA HIS A 461 -3.00 8.62 35.55
C HIS A 461 -3.71 9.12 34.27
N PRO A 462 -4.83 8.47 33.88
CA PRO A 462 -5.49 8.73 32.60
C PRO A 462 -6.09 10.13 32.47
N ASP A 463 -6.41 10.80 33.57
CA ASP A 463 -6.94 12.17 33.61
C ASP A 463 -5.95 13.20 33.05
N GLU A 464 -4.65 13.01 33.29
CA GLU A 464 -3.60 13.88 32.73
C GLU A 464 -3.55 13.80 31.20
N LEU A 465 -3.76 12.60 30.63
CA LEU A 465 -3.79 12.43 29.18
C LEU A 465 -4.97 13.18 28.55
N PHE A 466 -6.19 12.98 29.06
CA PHE A 466 -7.37 13.63 28.48
C PHE A 466 -7.35 15.14 28.67
N ALA A 467 -6.76 15.64 29.78
CA ALA A 467 -6.51 17.07 29.95
C ALA A 467 -5.58 17.62 28.86
N GLU A 468 -4.53 16.89 28.50
CA GLU A 468 -3.60 17.27 27.43
C GLU A 468 -4.23 17.21 26.04
N LEU A 469 -5.04 16.18 25.77
CA LEU A 469 -5.77 16.02 24.50
C LEU A 469 -6.89 17.05 24.32
N ARG A 470 -7.43 17.59 25.40
CA ARG A 470 -8.44 18.67 25.34
C ARG A 470 -7.81 20.03 25.00
N ARG A 471 -6.52 20.20 25.28
CA ARG A 471 -5.85 21.49 25.13
C ARG A 471 -5.70 21.88 23.66
N ASP A 472 -5.16 20.96 22.86
CA ASP A 472 -5.00 21.10 21.41
C ASP A 472 -5.01 19.70 20.77
N ASP A 473 -5.25 19.65 19.46
CA ASP A 473 -5.18 18.41 18.70
C ASP A 473 -3.75 17.86 18.65
N VAL A 474 -3.62 16.56 18.39
CA VAL A 474 -2.32 15.89 18.32
C VAL A 474 -2.18 15.09 17.02
N LEU A 475 -1.10 15.35 16.27
CA LEU A 475 -0.72 14.56 15.11
C LEU A 475 0.30 13.49 15.47
N LEU A 476 -0.07 12.24 15.22
CA LEU A 476 0.79 11.08 15.33
C LEU A 476 1.41 10.75 13.98
N HIS A 477 2.70 10.46 13.94
CA HIS A 477 3.45 10.16 12.72
C HIS A 477 4.32 8.91 12.88
N HIS A 478 3.79 7.76 12.49
CA HIS A 478 4.48 6.46 12.50
C HIS A 478 5.23 6.27 11.17
N PRO A 479 6.36 5.53 11.12
CA PRO A 479 7.02 4.82 12.22
C PRO A 479 7.95 5.74 13.04
N TYR A 480 8.01 7.04 12.73
CA TYR A 480 8.93 7.98 13.38
C TYR A 480 8.64 8.12 14.88
N GLN A 481 7.37 8.08 15.25
CA GLN A 481 6.92 8.05 16.63
C GLN A 481 6.51 6.63 17.04
N SER A 482 6.51 6.37 18.35
CA SER A 482 6.14 5.08 18.92
C SER A 482 4.64 4.87 18.87
N PHE A 483 4.18 3.86 18.12
CA PHE A 483 2.78 3.40 18.17
C PHE A 483 2.37 2.97 19.60
N GLY A 484 3.29 2.32 20.31
CA GLY A 484 3.06 1.87 21.69
C GLY A 484 2.97 3.01 22.69
N GLY A 485 3.70 4.11 22.47
CA GLY A 485 3.68 5.30 23.32
C GLY A 485 2.68 6.38 22.87
N THR A 486 1.79 6.06 21.93
CA THR A 486 0.80 7.01 21.39
C THR A 486 -0.57 6.35 21.34
N VAL A 487 -0.93 5.70 20.23
CA VAL A 487 -2.24 5.07 20.01
C VAL A 487 -2.57 4.01 21.06
N GLN A 488 -1.60 3.16 21.43
CA GLN A 488 -1.83 2.17 22.49
C GLN A 488 -2.03 2.85 23.85
N THR A 489 -1.21 3.84 24.21
CA THR A 489 -1.37 4.63 25.44
C THR A 489 -2.73 5.30 25.52
N PHE A 490 -3.23 5.86 24.42
CA PHE A 490 -4.56 6.47 24.34
C PHE A 490 -5.68 5.47 24.67
N LEU A 491 -5.67 4.29 24.04
CA LEU A 491 -6.69 3.26 24.28
C LEU A 491 -6.55 2.62 25.66
N ASP A 492 -5.32 2.47 26.16
CA ASP A 492 -5.05 1.90 27.49
C ASP A 492 -5.50 2.84 28.62
N ALA A 493 -5.21 4.14 28.50
CA ALA A 493 -5.72 5.16 29.41
C ALA A 493 -7.26 5.18 29.39
N ALA A 494 -7.87 5.15 28.20
CA ALA A 494 -9.33 5.08 28.07
C ALA A 494 -9.93 3.82 28.72
N ALA A 495 -9.22 2.68 28.69
CA ALA A 495 -9.68 1.44 29.30
C ALA A 495 -9.70 1.50 30.83
N HIS A 496 -8.79 2.27 31.44
CA HIS A 496 -8.59 2.33 32.90
C HIS A 496 -9.18 3.58 33.56
N ASP A 497 -9.52 4.61 32.81
CA ASP A 497 -10.18 5.82 33.33
C ASP A 497 -11.58 5.51 33.89
N PRO A 498 -11.88 5.84 35.16
CA PRO A 498 -13.23 5.64 35.73
C PRO A 498 -14.32 6.51 35.09
N ASP A 499 -13.96 7.65 34.49
CA ASP A 499 -14.90 8.59 33.87
C ASP A 499 -15.22 8.24 32.42
N VAL A 500 -14.49 7.30 31.80
CA VAL A 500 -14.81 6.82 30.45
C VAL A 500 -16.03 5.91 30.48
N LEU A 501 -17.05 6.29 29.69
CA LEU A 501 -18.33 5.61 29.57
C LEU A 501 -18.31 4.55 28.46
N ALA A 502 -17.69 4.87 27.32
CA ALA A 502 -17.69 4.00 26.15
C ALA A 502 -16.43 4.14 25.29
N ILE A 503 -16.06 3.05 24.61
CA ILE A 503 -15.00 3.00 23.61
C ILE A 503 -15.55 2.34 22.34
N LYS A 504 -15.42 3.00 21.19
CA LYS A 504 -15.76 2.44 19.88
C LYS A 504 -14.52 2.40 18.99
N ALA A 505 -14.24 1.28 18.32
CA ALA A 505 -13.06 1.16 17.47
C ALA A 505 -13.34 0.36 16.19
N ALA A 506 -12.75 0.77 15.07
CA ALA A 506 -12.77 0.03 13.81
C ALA A 506 -11.47 -0.76 13.63
N ILE A 507 -11.55 -2.08 13.65
CA ILE A 507 -10.42 -3.00 13.62
C ILE A 507 -10.47 -3.86 12.37
N TYR A 508 -9.63 -3.49 11.38
CA TYR A 508 -9.56 -4.15 10.08
C TYR A 508 -8.66 -5.40 10.09
N ARG A 509 -7.56 -5.38 10.85
CA ARG A 509 -6.56 -6.47 11.01
C ARG A 509 -5.73 -6.27 12.27
N THR A 510 -5.61 -7.28 13.12
CA THR A 510 -4.73 -7.26 14.32
C THR A 510 -4.04 -8.59 14.52
N ALA A 511 -2.83 -8.55 15.08
CA ALA A 511 -2.16 -9.76 15.53
C ALA A 511 -2.91 -10.40 16.72
N PRO A 512 -2.87 -11.74 16.89
CA PRO A 512 -3.52 -12.44 18.01
C PRO A 512 -3.10 -11.93 19.40
N ASP A 513 -1.89 -11.38 19.51
CA ASP A 513 -1.26 -10.80 20.71
C ASP A 513 -1.41 -9.26 20.79
N SER A 514 -2.34 -8.68 20.03
CA SER A 514 -2.50 -7.23 19.96
C SER A 514 -2.86 -6.61 21.32
N LYS A 515 -1.98 -5.74 21.83
CA LYS A 515 -2.25 -4.91 23.02
C LYS A 515 -3.49 -4.04 22.88
N VAL A 516 -3.85 -3.64 21.65
CA VAL A 516 -5.08 -2.89 21.40
C VAL A 516 -6.32 -3.73 21.75
N ILE A 517 -6.32 -5.01 21.38
CA ILE A 517 -7.40 -5.95 21.74
C ILE A 517 -7.42 -6.15 23.26
N ALA A 518 -6.26 -6.27 23.90
CA ALA A 518 -6.16 -6.38 25.36
C ALA A 518 -6.78 -5.17 26.07
N SER A 519 -6.42 -3.93 25.68
CA SER A 519 -7.00 -2.72 26.28
C SER A 519 -8.53 -2.64 26.10
N LEU A 520 -9.06 -3.09 24.97
CA LEU A 520 -10.52 -3.15 24.75
C LEU A 520 -11.22 -4.18 25.65
N ILE A 521 -10.59 -5.34 25.88
CA ILE A 521 -11.07 -6.34 26.84
C ILE A 521 -11.03 -5.78 28.26
N ASP A 522 -9.95 -5.11 28.65
CA ASP A 522 -9.83 -4.50 29.97
C ASP A 522 -10.87 -3.39 30.18
N ALA A 523 -11.16 -2.59 29.15
CA ALA A 523 -12.23 -1.60 29.18
C ALA A 523 -13.60 -2.23 29.48
N ALA A 524 -13.94 -3.34 28.82
CA ALA A 524 -15.19 -4.06 29.05
C ALA A 524 -15.24 -4.65 30.47
N LYS A 525 -14.14 -5.23 30.95
CA LYS A 525 -14.01 -5.72 32.34
C LYS A 525 -14.16 -4.61 33.38
N ASN A 526 -13.72 -3.41 33.04
CA ASN A 526 -13.88 -2.21 33.86
C ASN A 526 -15.28 -1.57 33.75
N GLY A 527 -16.25 -2.25 33.11
CA GLY A 527 -17.65 -1.85 33.06
C GLY A 527 -18.01 -0.83 31.97
N LYS A 528 -17.09 -0.55 31.04
CA LYS A 528 -17.30 0.41 29.94
C LYS A 528 -18.07 -0.24 28.81
N GLN A 529 -18.85 0.56 28.08
CA GLN A 529 -19.49 0.07 26.84
C GLN A 529 -18.47 0.03 25.72
N VAL A 530 -18.11 -1.17 25.27
CA VAL A 530 -17.12 -1.34 24.19
C VAL A 530 -17.81 -1.88 22.94
N ALA A 531 -17.62 -1.19 21.81
CA ALA A 531 -18.10 -1.63 20.50
C ALA A 531 -16.95 -1.70 19.50
N VAL A 532 -16.81 -2.84 18.82
CA VAL A 532 -15.73 -3.08 17.85
C VAL A 532 -16.33 -3.43 16.50
N MET A 533 -15.93 -2.69 15.47
CA MET A 533 -16.24 -3.03 14.09
C MET A 533 -15.14 -3.92 13.52
N VAL A 534 -15.51 -5.09 12.99
CA VAL A 534 -14.57 -6.08 12.46
C VAL A 534 -14.88 -6.43 11.01
N GLU A 535 -13.83 -6.47 10.18
CA GLU A 535 -13.92 -6.96 8.81
C GLU A 535 -13.60 -8.46 8.75
N LEU A 536 -14.64 -9.29 8.59
CA LEU A 536 -14.47 -10.75 8.46
C LEU A 536 -13.92 -11.17 7.08
N LYS A 537 -14.01 -10.32 6.04
CA LYS A 537 -13.53 -10.66 4.69
C LYS A 537 -12.10 -10.21 4.40
N ALA A 538 -11.33 -9.83 5.42
CA ALA A 538 -9.94 -9.43 5.26
C ALA A 538 -9.08 -10.66 4.87
N ARG A 539 -8.54 -10.65 3.65
CA ARG A 539 -7.77 -11.78 3.07
C ARG A 539 -6.66 -12.28 3.99
N PHE A 540 -6.51 -13.61 4.07
CA PHE A 540 -5.43 -14.39 4.70
C PHE A 540 -5.39 -14.47 6.24
N ASP A 541 -6.23 -13.74 6.97
CA ASP A 541 -6.27 -13.75 8.45
C ASP A 541 -7.60 -14.26 9.03
N GLU A 542 -8.43 -14.90 8.23
CA GLU A 542 -9.82 -15.24 8.60
C GLU A 542 -9.91 -16.14 9.85
N GLU A 543 -9.00 -17.11 9.98
CA GLU A 543 -8.98 -18.00 11.14
C GLU A 543 -8.55 -17.25 12.42
N ASN A 544 -7.54 -16.38 12.33
CA ASN A 544 -7.11 -15.52 13.43
C ASN A 544 -8.23 -14.53 13.82
N ASN A 545 -8.88 -13.93 12.83
CA ASN A 545 -9.99 -13.00 13.02
C ASN A 545 -11.19 -13.62 13.74
N LEU A 546 -11.58 -14.84 13.35
CA LEU A 546 -12.67 -15.54 14.03
C LEU A 546 -12.33 -15.87 15.48
N ARG A 547 -11.08 -16.22 15.80
CA ARG A 547 -10.66 -16.55 17.17
C ARG A 547 -10.77 -15.35 18.12
N TRP A 548 -10.24 -14.17 17.75
CA TRP A 548 -10.30 -13.02 18.64
C TRP A 548 -11.69 -12.36 18.66
N VAL A 549 -12.45 -12.42 17.56
CA VAL A 549 -13.86 -11.98 17.56
C VAL A 549 -14.66 -12.72 18.63
N LYS A 550 -14.55 -14.05 18.66
CA LYS A 550 -15.23 -14.87 19.68
C LYS A 550 -14.81 -14.47 21.09
N ARG A 551 -13.52 -14.21 21.31
CA ARG A 551 -12.99 -13.75 22.60
C ARG A 551 -13.55 -12.38 23.00
N LEU A 552 -13.67 -11.43 22.07
CA LEU A 552 -14.29 -10.13 22.37
C LEU A 552 -15.76 -10.31 22.79
N GLU A 553 -16.53 -11.13 22.05
CA GLU A 553 -17.93 -11.41 22.38
C GLU A 553 -18.08 -12.08 23.76
N GLU A 554 -17.19 -13.03 24.10
CA GLU A 554 -17.16 -13.71 25.40
C GLU A 554 -16.91 -12.74 26.57
N GLU A 555 -16.15 -11.67 26.34
CA GLU A 555 -15.84 -10.62 27.33
C GLU A 555 -16.89 -9.49 27.35
N GLY A 556 -18.02 -9.66 26.66
CA GLY A 556 -19.15 -8.73 26.68
C GLY A 556 -19.02 -7.53 25.74
N ILE A 557 -18.06 -7.55 24.82
CA ILE A 557 -17.84 -6.49 23.82
C ILE A 557 -18.85 -6.65 22.68
N HIS A 558 -19.45 -5.53 22.26
CA HIS A 558 -20.36 -5.54 21.13
C HIS A 558 -19.56 -5.59 19.82
N VAL A 559 -19.47 -6.76 19.21
CA VAL A 559 -18.84 -6.93 17.90
C VAL A 559 -19.87 -6.70 16.80
N ALA A 560 -19.60 -5.72 15.95
CA ALA A 560 -20.37 -5.46 14.75
C ALA A 560 -19.60 -5.90 13.52
N TYR A 561 -20.29 -6.59 12.62
CA TYR A 561 -19.77 -6.99 11.32
C TYR A 561 -20.21 -5.92 10.31
N GLY A 562 -19.30 -5.49 9.43
CA GLY A 562 -19.54 -4.38 8.49
C GLY A 562 -20.83 -4.51 7.68
N THR A 563 -21.30 -3.39 7.12
CA THR A 563 -22.53 -3.34 6.31
C THR A 563 -22.45 -4.29 5.12
N ILE A 564 -23.54 -5.02 4.83
CA ILE A 564 -23.60 -5.96 3.70
C ILE A 564 -23.23 -5.24 2.40
N GLY A 565 -22.22 -5.74 1.70
CA GLY A 565 -21.74 -5.21 0.42
C GLY A 565 -20.71 -4.09 0.51
N LEU A 566 -20.34 -3.64 1.72
CA LEU A 566 -19.28 -2.67 1.94
C LEU A 566 -18.18 -3.28 2.82
N LYS A 567 -16.93 -2.92 2.55
CA LYS A 567 -15.81 -3.27 3.43
C LYS A 567 -15.48 -2.12 4.36
N THR A 568 -15.35 -2.40 5.66
CA THR A 568 -14.90 -1.37 6.60
C THR A 568 -13.39 -1.21 6.46
N HIS A 569 -12.93 -0.04 6.01
CA HIS A 569 -11.51 0.26 5.88
C HIS A 569 -11.11 1.54 6.62
N SER A 570 -12.04 2.15 7.36
CA SER A 570 -11.77 3.25 8.28
C SER A 570 -10.89 2.80 9.44
N LYS A 571 -9.96 3.65 9.88
CA LYS A 571 -9.09 3.42 11.06
C LYS A 571 -9.37 4.47 12.11
N VAL A 572 -10.53 4.28 12.73
CA VAL A 572 -11.10 5.25 13.66
C VAL A 572 -11.30 4.63 15.03
N ALA A 573 -11.08 5.43 16.07
CA ALA A 573 -11.48 5.11 17.43
C ALA A 573 -12.13 6.33 18.06
N LEU A 574 -13.06 6.08 18.98
CA LEU A 574 -13.82 7.10 19.69
C LEU A 574 -13.90 6.70 21.15
N VAL A 575 -13.50 7.61 22.04
CA VAL A 575 -13.63 7.49 23.49
C VAL A 575 -14.67 8.50 23.96
N VAL A 576 -15.64 8.03 24.72
CA VAL A 576 -16.73 8.84 25.29
C VAL A 576 -16.50 8.94 26.78
N ARG A 577 -16.24 10.14 27.30
CA ARG A 577 -15.84 10.41 28.68
C ARG A 577 -16.81 11.36 29.36
N GLN A 578 -17.17 11.08 30.60
CA GLN A 578 -17.98 11.96 31.43
C GLN A 578 -17.10 13.10 31.97
N GLU A 579 -17.49 14.36 31.72
CA GLU A 579 -16.73 15.52 32.16
C GLU A 579 -17.70 16.65 32.58
N ASP A 580 -17.50 17.21 33.76
CA ASP A 580 -18.28 18.36 34.29
C ASP A 580 -19.81 18.22 34.22
N GLY A 581 -20.33 16.98 34.20
CA GLY A 581 -21.76 16.68 34.12
C GLY A 581 -22.30 16.46 32.70
N ASP A 582 -21.48 16.69 31.68
CA ASP A 582 -21.74 16.41 30.26
C ASP A 582 -20.82 15.30 29.74
N VAL A 583 -20.88 15.02 28.44
CA VAL A 583 -20.11 13.99 27.77
C VAL A 583 -19.17 14.63 26.74
N ALA A 584 -17.88 14.35 26.88
CA ALA A 584 -16.85 14.73 25.92
C ALA A 584 -16.49 13.53 25.03
N THR A 585 -16.11 13.81 23.79
CA THR A 585 -15.65 12.80 22.82
C THR A 585 -14.21 13.05 22.43
N TYR A 586 -13.38 12.01 22.51
CA TYR A 586 -12.00 12.02 22.03
C TYR A 586 -11.88 11.05 20.86
N SER A 587 -11.54 11.59 19.70
CA SER A 587 -11.56 10.91 18.42
C SER A 587 -10.14 10.65 17.94
N HIS A 588 -9.89 9.46 17.39
CA HIS A 588 -8.68 9.15 16.64
C HIS A 588 -9.07 8.83 15.19
N VAL A 589 -8.50 9.53 14.21
CA VAL A 589 -8.69 9.27 12.77
C VAL A 589 -7.32 9.00 12.14
N GLY A 590 -7.10 7.76 11.70
CA GLY A 590 -5.82 7.30 11.17
C GLY A 590 -5.81 6.99 9.67
N THR A 591 -4.62 7.08 9.07
CA THR A 591 -4.35 6.58 7.72
C THR A 591 -4.04 5.07 7.72
N GLY A 592 -3.53 4.54 8.84
CA GLY A 592 -3.01 3.18 9.02
C GLY A 592 -3.77 2.34 10.04
N ASN A 593 -3.62 1.01 9.95
CA ASN A 593 -4.28 0.04 10.84
C ASN A 593 -3.68 0.02 12.25
N TYR A 594 -4.48 -0.43 13.23
CA TYR A 594 -4.07 -0.67 14.61
C TYR A 594 -3.20 -1.93 14.78
N HIS A 595 -2.13 -2.07 14.00
CA HIS A 595 -1.25 -3.24 14.00
C HIS A 595 0.21 -2.83 14.27
N SER A 596 0.71 -3.17 15.46
CA SER A 596 2.05 -2.78 15.94
C SER A 596 3.20 -3.28 15.05
N GLY A 597 3.06 -4.46 14.43
CA GLY A 597 4.03 -5.01 13.48
C GLY A 597 4.21 -4.19 12.21
N THR A 598 3.12 -3.80 11.54
CA THR A 598 3.17 -2.97 10.33
C THR A 598 3.55 -1.53 10.65
N ALA A 599 3.20 -1.01 11.83
CA ALA A 599 3.57 0.35 12.26
C ALA A 599 5.08 0.61 12.32
N LYS A 600 5.94 -0.43 12.22
CA LYS A 600 7.40 -0.28 12.13
C LYS A 600 7.92 -0.08 10.70
N GLY A 601 7.13 -0.43 9.69
CA GLY A 601 7.53 -0.41 8.28
C GLY A 601 6.69 0.51 7.39
N TYR A 602 5.57 1.02 7.89
CA TYR A 602 4.60 1.83 7.15
C TYR A 602 4.63 3.27 7.68
N VAL A 603 4.65 4.25 6.78
CA VAL A 603 4.50 5.66 7.15
C VAL A 603 3.03 5.99 7.26
N ASP A 604 2.55 6.29 8.46
CA ASP A 604 1.14 6.53 8.75
C ASP A 604 0.96 7.77 9.64
N LEU A 605 -0.18 8.44 9.48
CA LEU A 605 -0.61 9.56 10.30
C LEU A 605 -1.84 9.18 11.13
N GLY A 606 -1.98 9.80 12.30
CA GLY A 606 -3.17 9.70 13.15
C GLY A 606 -3.49 11.05 13.78
N LEU A 607 -4.69 11.56 13.57
CA LEU A 607 -5.19 12.76 14.25
C LEU A 607 -5.92 12.32 15.52
N VAL A 608 -5.49 12.80 16.69
CA VAL A 608 -6.24 12.71 17.94
C VAL A 608 -6.83 14.08 18.25
N THR A 609 -8.14 14.17 18.43
CA THR A 609 -8.86 15.43 18.60
C THR A 609 -10.00 15.31 19.61
N ALA A 610 -10.27 16.40 20.33
CA ALA A 610 -11.43 16.56 21.19
C ALA A 610 -12.57 17.37 20.51
N ASP A 611 -12.46 17.62 19.21
CA ASP A 611 -13.47 18.33 18.42
C ASP A 611 -14.83 17.61 18.47
N GLU A 612 -15.84 18.33 18.95
CA GLU A 612 -17.19 17.81 19.17
C GLU A 612 -17.90 17.43 17.87
N ALA A 613 -17.64 18.13 16.75
CA ALA A 613 -18.27 17.84 15.47
C ALA A 613 -17.65 16.58 14.83
N ILE A 614 -16.33 16.42 14.89
CA ILE A 614 -15.66 15.17 14.49
C ILE A 614 -16.12 14.01 15.37
N GLY A 615 -16.25 14.23 16.68
CA GLY A 615 -16.78 13.26 17.63
C GLY A 615 -18.22 12.83 17.30
N GLY A 616 -19.09 13.80 17.02
CA GLY A 616 -20.47 13.58 16.59
C GLY A 616 -20.56 12.78 15.29
N ASP A 617 -19.74 13.12 14.30
CA ASP A 617 -19.65 12.40 13.04
C ASP A 617 -19.18 10.94 13.23
N LEU A 618 -18.19 10.70 14.09
CA LEU A 618 -17.77 9.33 14.42
C LEU A 618 -18.86 8.56 15.17
N VAL A 619 -19.63 9.21 16.05
CA VAL A 619 -20.81 8.58 16.67
C VAL A 619 -21.79 8.12 15.60
N ASN A 620 -22.11 8.99 14.62
CA ASN A 620 -23.01 8.68 13.51
C ASN A 620 -22.47 7.56 12.63
N LEU A 621 -21.16 7.59 12.32
CA LEU A 621 -20.47 6.53 11.60
C LEU A 621 -20.59 5.19 12.33
N PHE A 622 -20.25 5.13 13.61
CA PHE A 622 -20.38 3.88 14.38
C PHE A 622 -21.82 3.40 14.54
N ASN A 623 -22.80 4.32 14.59
CA ASN A 623 -24.21 3.96 14.65
C ASN A 623 -24.72 3.40 13.30
N SER A 624 -24.20 3.87 12.16
CA SER A 624 -24.53 3.33 10.84
C SER A 624 -24.13 1.86 10.66
N PHE A 625 -23.16 1.40 11.46
CA PHE A 625 -22.69 0.02 11.46
C PHE A 625 -23.57 -0.93 12.29
N THR A 626 -24.16 -0.42 13.37
CA THR A 626 -24.97 -1.23 14.30
C THR A 626 -26.47 -1.09 14.02
N THR A 627 -26.87 -0.12 13.18
CA THR A 627 -28.26 0.12 12.79
C THR A 627 -28.47 -0.10 11.30
N HIS A 628 -29.74 -0.23 10.87
CA HIS A 628 -30.09 -0.33 9.45
C HIS A 628 -30.19 1.05 8.77
N ALA A 629 -29.91 2.14 9.50
CA ALA A 629 -30.02 3.51 8.99
C ALA A 629 -28.64 4.01 8.53
N ARG A 630 -28.57 4.49 7.29
CA ARG A 630 -27.39 5.21 6.78
C ARG A 630 -27.51 6.67 7.17
N HIS A 631 -26.48 7.20 7.81
CA HIS A 631 -26.30 8.65 7.95
C HIS A 631 -25.72 9.18 6.65
N ARG A 632 -26.44 10.11 6.01
CA ARG A 632 -26.03 10.72 4.74
C ARG A 632 -25.33 12.06 4.90
N GLU A 633 -25.53 12.68 6.06
CA GLU A 633 -25.01 14.00 6.40
C GLU A 633 -23.99 13.82 7.52
N TYR A 634 -22.80 14.34 7.27
CA TYR A 634 -21.69 14.45 8.21
C TYR A 634 -21.26 15.92 8.19
N ASP A 635 -21.02 16.48 9.37
CA ASP A 635 -20.75 17.91 9.52
C ASP A 635 -19.33 18.26 9.02
N ARG A 636 -18.33 17.48 9.42
CA ARG A 636 -16.91 17.72 9.12
C ARG A 636 -16.24 16.55 8.39
N LEU A 637 -16.54 15.30 8.77
CA LEU A 637 -15.88 14.14 8.18
C LEU A 637 -16.27 13.92 6.71
N LEU A 638 -15.27 13.58 5.90
CA LEU A 638 -15.49 13.01 4.58
C LEU A 638 -15.53 11.48 4.72
N VAL A 639 -16.72 10.91 4.54
CA VAL A 639 -17.04 9.50 4.75
C VAL A 639 -17.46 8.85 3.44
N ALA A 640 -16.78 7.76 3.09
CA ALA A 640 -17.20 6.90 1.99
C ALA A 640 -18.24 5.87 2.48
N PRO A 641 -19.21 5.47 1.65
CA PRO A 641 -19.50 5.97 0.30
C PRO A 641 -20.47 7.17 0.26
N GLU A 642 -20.72 7.80 1.41
CA GLU A 642 -21.84 8.73 1.57
C GLU A 642 -21.56 10.13 0.99
N ASN A 643 -20.50 10.82 1.44
CA ASN A 643 -20.18 12.19 0.98
C ASN A 643 -18.74 12.37 0.46
N LEU A 644 -17.84 11.37 0.61
CA LEU A 644 -16.42 11.54 0.26
C LEU A 644 -16.20 11.92 -1.21
N ARG A 645 -16.81 11.19 -2.16
CA ARG A 645 -16.65 11.47 -3.61
C ARG A 645 -17.13 12.87 -3.97
N SER A 646 -18.34 13.23 -3.54
CA SER A 646 -18.96 14.51 -3.88
C SER A 646 -18.18 15.68 -3.28
N ARG A 647 -17.73 15.57 -2.04
CA ARG A 647 -16.93 16.59 -1.35
C ARG A 647 -15.55 16.76 -1.97
N VAL A 648 -14.82 15.68 -2.27
CA VAL A 648 -13.52 15.76 -2.97
C VAL A 648 -13.68 16.41 -4.34
N THR A 649 -14.74 16.05 -5.07
CA THR A 649 -15.05 16.67 -6.37
C THR A 649 -15.33 18.17 -6.23
N ALA A 650 -16.09 18.56 -5.20
CA ALA A 650 -16.37 19.97 -4.92
C ALA A 650 -15.09 20.75 -4.60
N LEU A 651 -14.20 20.20 -3.75
CA LEU A 651 -12.91 20.80 -3.41
C LEU A 651 -12.05 21.06 -4.67
N ILE A 652 -11.94 20.08 -5.57
CA ILE A 652 -11.22 20.24 -6.85
C ILE A 652 -11.86 21.33 -7.72
N ARG A 653 -13.19 21.37 -7.78
CA ARG A 653 -13.93 22.36 -8.59
C ARG A 653 -13.83 23.77 -8.03
N THR A 654 -13.71 23.93 -6.72
CA THR A 654 -13.47 25.23 -6.07
C THR A 654 -12.15 25.82 -6.52
N GLU A 655 -11.06 25.03 -6.47
CA GLU A 655 -9.74 25.47 -6.99
C GLU A 655 -9.84 25.85 -8.47
N ALA A 656 -10.54 25.05 -9.28
CA ALA A 656 -10.76 25.34 -10.69
C ALA A 656 -11.59 26.61 -10.94
N ALA A 657 -12.50 26.97 -10.02
CA ALA A 657 -13.28 28.20 -10.11
C ALA A 657 -12.42 29.42 -9.76
N VAL A 658 -11.58 29.32 -8.73
CA VAL A 658 -10.63 30.37 -8.33
C VAL A 658 -9.63 30.64 -9.46
N ALA A 659 -9.03 29.60 -10.04
CA ALA A 659 -8.09 29.73 -11.15
C ALA A 659 -8.73 30.39 -12.40
N ARG A 660 -9.98 30.00 -12.75
CA ARG A 660 -10.73 30.66 -13.83
C ARG A 660 -11.05 32.12 -13.56
N ALA A 661 -11.21 32.51 -12.30
CA ALA A 661 -11.42 33.89 -11.90
C ALA A 661 -10.10 34.71 -11.86
N GLY A 662 -8.96 34.09 -12.16
CA GLY A 662 -7.64 34.71 -12.15
C GLY A 662 -6.95 34.71 -10.78
N GLY A 663 -7.45 33.95 -9.81
CA GLY A 663 -6.77 33.70 -8.53
C GLY A 663 -5.86 32.48 -8.56
N ASP A 664 -5.07 32.27 -7.50
CA ASP A 664 -4.09 31.19 -7.43
C ASP A 664 -4.73 29.89 -6.89
N GLY A 665 -5.12 28.99 -7.82
CA GLY A 665 -5.61 27.65 -7.48
C GLY A 665 -4.48 26.66 -7.26
N ARG A 666 -4.52 25.88 -6.16
CA ARG A 666 -3.44 24.94 -5.81
C ARG A 666 -3.96 23.69 -5.12
N ILE A 667 -3.51 22.52 -5.59
CA ILE A 667 -3.80 21.21 -5.01
C ILE A 667 -2.49 20.48 -4.74
N VAL A 668 -2.32 19.94 -3.53
CA VAL A 668 -1.26 18.97 -3.22
C VAL A 668 -1.89 17.74 -2.60
N ALA A 669 -1.76 16.58 -3.25
CA ALA A 669 -2.41 15.35 -2.80
C ALA A 669 -1.41 14.20 -2.71
N LYS A 670 -1.23 13.68 -1.48
CA LYS A 670 -0.43 12.50 -1.17
C LYS A 670 -1.35 11.32 -0.92
N MET A 671 -1.11 10.20 -1.62
CA MET A 671 -1.89 8.97 -1.45
C MET A 671 -1.13 7.74 -1.96
N ASN A 672 -1.70 6.55 -1.74
CA ASN A 672 -1.10 5.32 -2.25
C ASN A 672 -1.44 5.06 -3.72
N ALA A 673 -2.66 5.42 -4.13
CA ALA A 673 -3.09 5.25 -5.52
C ALA A 673 -4.13 6.30 -5.94
N LEU A 674 -3.97 6.80 -7.16
CA LEU A 674 -4.95 7.56 -7.92
C LEU A 674 -5.45 6.69 -9.08
N GLU A 675 -6.63 6.10 -8.91
CA GLU A 675 -7.21 5.12 -9.83
C GLU A 675 -8.58 5.52 -10.36
N ASP A 676 -9.34 6.34 -9.63
CA ASP A 676 -10.71 6.68 -10.02
C ASP A 676 -10.77 7.51 -11.32
N PRO A 677 -11.46 7.02 -12.37
CA PRO A 677 -11.51 7.71 -13.65
C PRO A 677 -12.21 9.08 -13.60
N GLU A 678 -13.17 9.30 -12.69
CA GLU A 678 -13.90 10.55 -12.60
C GLU A 678 -13.07 11.63 -11.90
N ILE A 679 -12.42 11.28 -10.78
CA ILE A 679 -11.50 12.18 -10.09
C ILE A 679 -10.34 12.58 -11.01
N VAL A 680 -9.79 11.66 -11.81
CA VAL A 680 -8.76 11.99 -12.82
C VAL A 680 -9.27 13.02 -13.83
N ARG A 681 -10.51 12.89 -14.30
CA ARG A 681 -11.12 13.88 -15.21
C ARG A 681 -11.32 15.24 -14.54
N GLU A 682 -11.74 15.27 -13.27
CA GLU A 682 -11.87 16.53 -12.52
C GLU A 682 -10.51 17.22 -12.34
N LEU A 683 -9.44 16.46 -12.07
CA LEU A 683 -8.08 17.00 -12.00
C LEU A 683 -7.61 17.57 -13.34
N TYR A 684 -7.92 16.92 -14.46
CA TYR A 684 -7.64 17.48 -15.79
C TYR A 684 -8.41 18.78 -16.06
N ARG A 685 -9.68 18.87 -15.63
CA ARG A 685 -10.46 20.11 -15.74
C ARG A 685 -9.87 21.23 -14.89
N ALA A 686 -9.43 20.92 -13.68
CA ALA A 686 -8.76 21.86 -12.78
C ALA A 686 -7.42 22.33 -13.38
N ALA A 687 -6.60 21.42 -13.89
CA ALA A 687 -5.34 21.76 -14.55
C ALA A 687 -5.55 22.69 -15.76
N ARG A 688 -6.53 22.38 -16.62
CA ARG A 688 -6.90 23.24 -17.77
C ARG A 688 -7.41 24.62 -17.34
N ALA A 689 -7.98 24.74 -16.14
CA ALA A 689 -8.38 26.02 -15.56
C ALA A 689 -7.20 26.85 -15.02
N GLY A 690 -5.99 26.28 -14.97
CA GLY A 690 -4.79 26.93 -14.44
C GLY A 690 -4.42 26.55 -13.01
N VAL A 691 -5.10 25.55 -12.41
CA VAL A 691 -4.76 25.07 -11.07
C VAL A 691 -3.40 24.37 -11.09
N GLU A 692 -2.52 24.73 -10.17
CA GLU A 692 -1.24 24.04 -9.96
C GLU A 692 -1.44 22.78 -9.13
N ILE A 693 -1.04 21.61 -9.64
CA ILE A 693 -1.34 20.31 -9.02
C ILE A 693 -0.08 19.47 -8.81
N ASP A 694 0.26 19.18 -7.55
CA ASP A 694 1.31 18.21 -7.19
C ASP A 694 0.70 16.95 -6.58
N LEU A 695 0.88 15.81 -7.25
CA LEU A 695 0.39 14.50 -6.83
C LEU A 695 1.56 13.64 -6.34
N ILE A 696 1.56 13.25 -5.08
CA ILE A 696 2.56 12.35 -4.49
C ILE A 696 1.92 10.96 -4.35
N VAL A 697 2.10 10.13 -5.38
CA VAL A 697 1.43 8.83 -5.53
C VAL A 697 2.48 7.73 -5.63
N ARG A 698 2.65 6.94 -4.56
CA ARG A 698 3.67 5.88 -4.56
C ARG A 698 3.39 4.79 -5.61
N GLY A 699 2.11 4.43 -5.76
CA GLY A 699 1.68 3.20 -6.41
C GLY A 699 1.09 3.46 -7.79
N ILE A 700 -0.21 3.13 -7.92
CA ILE A 700 -0.97 3.28 -9.15
C ILE A 700 -1.34 4.75 -9.34
N CYS A 701 -1.01 5.31 -10.49
CA CYS A 701 -1.52 6.60 -10.96
C CYS A 701 -2.01 6.45 -12.40
N ARG A 702 -3.28 6.78 -12.64
CA ARG A 702 -3.87 6.83 -14.00
C ARG A 702 -3.64 8.15 -14.73
N LEU A 703 -3.37 9.23 -14.01
CA LEU A 703 -3.20 10.56 -14.60
C LEU A 703 -1.86 10.69 -15.34
N ARG A 704 -1.86 11.40 -16.47
CA ARG A 704 -0.67 11.76 -17.25
C ARG A 704 -0.32 13.24 -17.01
N PRO A 705 0.85 13.56 -16.40
CA PRO A 705 1.27 14.93 -16.21
C PRO A 705 1.86 15.54 -17.49
N GLY A 706 1.88 16.88 -17.58
CA GLY A 706 2.64 17.63 -18.58
C GLY A 706 2.18 17.45 -20.03
N ILE A 707 0.90 17.16 -20.27
CA ILE A 707 0.32 17.17 -21.63
C ILE A 707 -0.03 18.62 -21.98
N GLU A 708 0.58 19.14 -23.05
CA GLU A 708 0.38 20.51 -23.53
C GLU A 708 -1.10 20.83 -23.77
N GLY A 709 -1.61 21.89 -23.14
CA GLY A 709 -3.01 22.35 -23.22
C GLY A 709 -4.00 21.57 -22.35
N LEU A 710 -3.54 20.64 -21.52
CA LEU A 710 -4.40 19.80 -20.67
C LEU A 710 -3.88 19.67 -19.22
N SER A 711 -2.61 19.30 -19.06
CA SER A 711 -2.02 18.98 -17.75
C SER A 711 -0.63 19.59 -17.55
N ASP A 712 -0.37 20.73 -18.20
CA ASP A 712 0.88 21.51 -18.07
C ASP A 712 1.26 21.82 -16.62
N THR A 713 0.25 22.09 -15.79
CA THR A 713 0.39 22.46 -14.37
C THR A 713 0.40 21.25 -13.43
N VAL A 714 0.33 20.03 -13.96
CA VAL A 714 0.27 18.80 -13.16
C VAL A 714 1.62 18.12 -13.09
N ARG A 715 2.05 17.80 -11.87
CA ARG A 715 3.29 17.08 -11.57
C ARG A 715 2.95 15.84 -10.76
N VAL A 716 3.51 14.70 -11.14
CA VAL A 716 3.31 13.43 -10.43
C VAL A 716 4.65 12.92 -9.90
N HIS A 717 4.70 12.76 -8.58
CA HIS A 717 5.85 12.31 -7.82
C HIS A 717 5.56 10.96 -7.16
N SER A 718 6.62 10.25 -6.79
CA SER A 718 6.54 9.03 -5.99
C SER A 718 7.80 8.85 -5.18
N VAL A 719 7.64 8.52 -3.90
CA VAL A 719 8.76 8.19 -3.01
C VAL A 719 8.70 6.70 -2.70
N VAL A 720 9.81 5.99 -2.92
CA VAL A 720 10.00 4.58 -2.59
C VAL A 720 11.33 4.46 -1.87
N GLY A 721 11.36 3.76 -0.73
CA GLY A 721 12.59 3.60 0.04
C GLY A 721 12.36 2.71 1.26
N ARG A 722 13.15 2.96 2.31
CA ARG A 722 13.15 2.20 3.58
C ARG A 722 11.76 1.95 4.16
N PHE A 723 10.96 3.00 4.27
CA PHE A 723 9.59 2.90 4.78
C PHE A 723 8.60 2.89 3.63
N LEU A 724 7.51 2.16 3.84
CA LEU A 724 6.43 2.03 2.89
C LEU A 724 5.46 3.21 3.08
N GLU A 725 5.60 4.23 2.24
CA GLU A 725 4.83 5.48 2.29
C GLU A 725 3.31 5.26 2.25
N HIS A 726 2.59 5.26 3.36
CA HIS A 726 1.19 4.81 3.41
C HIS A 726 0.18 5.91 3.77
N SER A 727 0.64 7.03 4.33
CA SER A 727 -0.20 8.15 4.75
C SER A 727 -0.87 8.84 3.56
N ARG A 728 -2.06 9.38 3.82
CA ARG A 728 -2.78 10.23 2.87
C ARG A 728 -2.95 11.63 3.45
N ILE A 729 -2.62 12.62 2.64
CA ILE A 729 -2.73 14.05 2.97
C ILE A 729 -3.33 14.73 1.75
N TYR A 730 -4.38 15.52 1.94
CA TYR A 730 -4.97 16.33 0.87
C TYR A 730 -4.94 17.81 1.27
N TYR A 731 -4.40 18.64 0.39
CA TYR A 731 -4.30 20.08 0.55
C TYR A 731 -4.98 20.79 -0.61
N PHE A 732 -5.78 21.79 -0.28
CA PHE A 732 -6.47 22.70 -1.19
C PHE A 732 -6.28 24.13 -0.68
N ALA A 733 -5.77 25.04 -1.52
CA ALA A 733 -5.41 26.39 -1.09
C ALA A 733 -6.60 27.31 -0.80
N ASN A 734 -7.75 27.04 -1.41
CA ASN A 734 -8.92 27.92 -1.42
C ASN A 734 -10.19 27.28 -0.85
N ALA A 735 -10.04 26.21 -0.07
CA ALA A 735 -11.16 25.46 0.47
C ALA A 735 -11.43 25.80 1.94
N GLU A 736 -12.70 26.02 2.29
CA GLU A 736 -13.10 26.10 3.69
C GLU A 736 -13.22 24.70 4.30
N ALA A 737 -12.64 24.49 5.49
CA ALA A 737 -12.71 23.21 6.20
C ALA A 737 -14.16 22.81 6.59
N ASP A 738 -15.05 23.80 6.77
CA ASP A 738 -16.41 23.63 7.32
C ASP A 738 -17.56 23.54 6.29
N GLY A 739 -17.26 23.47 4.98
CA GLY A 739 -18.24 23.06 3.96
C GLY A 739 -19.02 24.16 3.21
N ASP A 740 -19.39 23.76 1.98
CA ASP A 740 -20.48 24.15 1.06
C ASP A 740 -20.89 25.64 0.86
N GLY A 741 -20.19 26.61 1.43
CA GLY A 741 -20.56 28.03 1.31
C GLY A 741 -20.13 28.67 -0.02
N GLU A 742 -21.09 29.12 -0.84
CA GLU A 742 -20.84 30.20 -1.82
C GLU A 742 -20.35 31.45 -1.08
N ARG A 743 -19.12 31.88 -1.41
CA ARG A 743 -18.51 33.08 -0.82
C ARG A 743 -19.30 34.33 -1.20
N SER A 744 -19.69 35.10 -0.19
CA SER A 744 -20.34 36.41 -0.37
C SER A 744 -19.43 37.61 -0.09
N ASP A 745 -18.17 37.41 0.34
CA ASP A 745 -17.36 38.49 0.92
C ASP A 745 -15.99 38.76 0.28
N GLY A 746 -15.59 38.06 -0.77
CA GLY A 746 -14.41 38.39 -1.57
C GLY A 746 -13.06 38.30 -0.85
N ARG A 747 -12.96 37.52 0.24
CA ARG A 747 -11.68 37.20 0.90
C ARG A 747 -10.91 36.09 0.19
N GLU A 748 -9.60 36.14 0.32
CA GLU A 748 -8.63 35.12 -0.13
C GLU A 748 -8.93 33.75 0.54
N GLY A 749 -8.64 32.64 -0.13
CA GLY A 749 -8.77 31.26 0.39
C GLY A 749 -8.24 31.06 1.81
N ASP A 750 -8.90 30.25 2.66
CA ASP A 750 -8.17 29.61 3.79
C ASP A 750 -7.68 28.25 3.29
N PRO A 751 -6.41 27.86 3.51
CA PRO A 751 -5.95 26.53 3.14
C PRO A 751 -6.59 25.43 3.99
N ALA A 752 -7.11 24.38 3.34
CA ALA A 752 -7.62 23.20 4.02
C ALA A 752 -6.67 22.00 3.88
N TYR A 753 -6.44 21.31 4.99
CA TYR A 753 -5.72 20.04 5.06
C TYR A 753 -6.65 18.92 5.51
N PHE A 754 -6.46 17.73 4.94
CA PHE A 754 -7.23 16.55 5.30
C PHE A 754 -6.31 15.33 5.48
N VAL A 755 -6.63 14.49 6.46
CA VAL A 755 -5.92 13.23 6.74
C VAL A 755 -6.90 12.08 6.97
N GLY A 756 -6.57 10.89 6.48
CA GLY A 756 -7.38 9.72 6.75
C GLY A 756 -7.14 8.52 5.86
N SER A 757 -8.14 7.66 5.78
CA SER A 757 -7.97 6.26 5.35
C SER A 757 -8.12 6.02 3.84
N ALA A 758 -8.83 6.91 3.13
CA ALA A 758 -9.16 6.72 1.72
C ALA A 758 -8.01 7.09 0.79
N ASP A 759 -7.83 6.31 -0.28
CA ASP A 759 -7.16 6.71 -1.53
C ASP A 759 -8.22 7.17 -2.55
N TRP A 760 -7.81 7.84 -3.64
CA TRP A 760 -8.72 8.16 -4.76
C TRP A 760 -8.83 6.99 -5.74
N MET A 761 -9.41 5.88 -5.26
CA MET A 761 -9.79 4.72 -6.08
C MET A 761 -11.30 4.52 -5.99
N THR A 762 -11.92 4.02 -7.07
CA THR A 762 -13.36 3.75 -7.14
C THR A 762 -13.87 2.98 -5.92
N ARG A 763 -13.17 1.91 -5.54
CA ARG A 763 -13.53 1.08 -4.38
C ARG A 763 -13.47 1.81 -3.04
N ASN A 764 -12.54 2.75 -2.88
CA ASN A 764 -12.35 3.51 -1.64
C ASN A 764 -13.40 4.62 -1.53
N LEU A 765 -13.81 5.18 -2.67
CA LEU A 765 -14.82 6.22 -2.74
C LEU A 765 -16.25 5.68 -2.62
N ASP A 766 -16.55 4.50 -3.18
CA ASP A 766 -17.94 4.03 -3.34
C ASP A 766 -18.27 2.68 -2.69
N ARG A 767 -17.28 1.85 -2.38
CA ARG A 767 -17.49 0.45 -1.97
C ARG A 767 -16.88 0.10 -0.62
N ARG A 768 -16.30 1.09 0.04
CA ARG A 768 -15.71 0.96 1.37
C ARG A 768 -16.25 2.02 2.28
N VAL A 769 -16.24 1.70 3.56
CA VAL A 769 -16.42 2.70 4.59
C VAL A 769 -15.05 3.24 4.98
N GLU A 770 -14.75 4.44 4.50
CA GLU A 770 -13.54 5.20 4.78
C GLU A 770 -13.92 6.48 5.53
N ALA A 771 -12.99 6.99 6.34
CA ALA A 771 -13.11 8.28 7.02
C ALA A 771 -11.86 9.12 6.77
N VAL A 772 -12.07 10.40 6.48
CA VAL A 772 -11.05 11.43 6.29
C VAL A 772 -11.49 12.67 7.06
N ALA A 773 -10.62 13.18 7.94
CA ALA A 773 -10.90 14.33 8.79
C ALA A 773 -10.22 15.59 8.23
N PRO A 774 -10.88 16.77 8.30
CA PRO A 774 -10.20 18.04 8.16
C PRO A 774 -9.23 18.25 9.33
N VAL A 775 -8.22 19.09 9.12
CA VAL A 775 -7.20 19.43 10.10
C VAL A 775 -7.20 20.94 10.27
N ASP A 776 -7.72 21.43 11.39
CA ASP A 776 -7.87 22.86 11.65
C ASP A 776 -6.74 23.46 12.49
N ASP A 777 -6.12 22.63 13.35
CA ASP A 777 -5.04 23.08 14.20
C ASP A 777 -3.86 23.63 13.36
N PRO A 778 -3.51 24.93 13.49
CA PRO A 778 -2.48 25.55 12.67
C PRO A 778 -1.09 24.90 12.85
N SER A 779 -0.79 24.38 14.04
CA SER A 779 0.48 23.71 14.31
C SER A 779 0.58 22.38 13.55
N ILE A 780 -0.54 21.65 13.45
CA ILE A 780 -0.63 20.43 12.67
C ILE A 780 -0.60 20.74 11.17
N ARG A 781 -1.32 21.78 10.72
CA ARG A 781 -1.27 22.24 9.30
C ARG A 781 0.18 22.51 8.87
N ALA A 782 0.96 23.22 9.69
CA ALA A 782 2.38 23.48 9.45
C ALA A 782 3.25 22.21 9.45
N GLU A 783 2.92 21.21 10.27
CA GLU A 783 3.61 19.92 10.24
C GLU A 783 3.31 19.14 8.94
N LEU A 784 2.04 19.10 8.52
CA LEU A 784 1.64 18.46 7.26
C LEU A 784 2.27 19.15 6.05
N GLU A 785 2.31 20.48 6.06
CA GLU A 785 3.03 21.29 5.07
C GLU A 785 4.51 20.89 5.01
N THR A 786 5.18 20.79 6.16
CA THR A 786 6.58 20.36 6.25
C THR A 786 6.78 18.96 5.66
N VAL A 787 5.87 18.01 5.96
CA VAL A 787 5.92 16.65 5.40
C VAL A 787 5.83 16.68 3.88
N LEU A 788 4.86 17.41 3.32
CA LEU A 788 4.70 17.53 1.86
C LEU A 788 5.92 18.21 1.23
N ALA A 789 6.44 19.28 1.83
CA ALA A 789 7.63 19.98 1.36
C ALA A 789 8.87 19.07 1.34
N TYR A 790 9.08 18.24 2.38
CA TYR A 790 10.19 17.29 2.41
C TYR A 790 10.09 16.27 1.27
N MET A 791 8.89 15.76 1.01
CA MET A 791 8.66 14.83 -0.09
C MET A 791 8.88 15.48 -1.46
N LEU A 792 8.49 16.74 -1.64
CA LEU A 792 8.68 17.50 -2.88
C LEU A 792 10.10 18.06 -3.05
N ALA A 793 10.92 18.11 -2.00
CA ALA A 793 12.33 18.48 -2.08
C ALA A 793 13.27 17.28 -2.26
N ASP A 794 12.78 16.07 -1.97
CA ASP A 794 13.58 14.84 -2.04
C ASP A 794 14.25 14.66 -3.41
N ASN A 795 15.57 14.43 -3.38
CA ASN A 795 16.40 14.20 -4.56
C ASN A 795 17.15 12.86 -4.48
N ARG A 796 16.70 11.95 -3.61
CA ARG A 796 17.33 10.66 -3.34
C ARG A 796 16.43 9.46 -3.64
N ARG A 797 15.16 9.56 -3.26
CA ARG A 797 14.13 8.51 -3.30
C ARG A 797 12.94 8.91 -4.19
N ARG A 798 12.80 10.20 -4.50
CA ARG A 798 11.71 10.70 -5.34
C ARG A 798 11.90 10.35 -6.82
N TRP A 799 10.81 9.91 -7.41
CA TRP A 799 10.63 9.67 -8.83
C TRP A 799 9.62 10.65 -9.40
N VAL A 800 9.88 11.18 -10.59
CA VAL A 800 8.97 12.08 -11.31
C VAL A 800 8.43 11.36 -12.54
N MET A 801 7.11 11.39 -12.74
CA MET A 801 6.47 10.82 -13.92
C MET A 801 6.54 11.79 -15.11
N ARG A 802 6.85 11.25 -16.29
CA ARG A 802 6.82 11.93 -17.59
C ARG A 802 5.47 11.74 -18.28
N PRO A 803 5.15 12.52 -19.35
CA PRO A 803 3.86 12.45 -20.02
C PRO A 803 3.50 11.09 -20.66
N ASP A 804 4.49 10.23 -20.92
CA ASP A 804 4.32 8.85 -21.41
C ASP A 804 4.15 7.81 -20.27
N GLY A 805 4.08 8.27 -19.02
CA GLY A 805 3.97 7.46 -17.82
C GLY A 805 5.29 6.88 -17.31
N ARG A 806 6.43 7.17 -17.97
CA ARG A 806 7.76 6.78 -17.47
C ARG A 806 8.06 7.52 -16.17
N TYR A 807 8.53 6.79 -15.16
CA TYR A 807 9.11 7.39 -13.95
C TYR A 807 10.63 7.50 -14.09
N VAL A 808 11.17 8.62 -13.66
CA VAL A 808 12.62 8.86 -13.59
C VAL A 808 12.99 9.24 -12.17
N GLN A 809 13.98 8.57 -11.58
CA GLN A 809 14.47 8.90 -10.25
C GLN A 809 15.26 10.21 -10.32
N LEU A 810 15.05 11.09 -9.35
CA LEU A 810 15.91 12.25 -9.17
C LEU A 810 17.21 11.84 -8.48
N GLU A 811 18.28 12.52 -8.86
CA GLU A 811 19.59 12.41 -8.23
C GLU A 811 20.03 13.81 -7.77
N PRO A 812 20.82 13.92 -6.69
CA PRO A 812 21.39 15.19 -6.29
C PRO A 812 22.32 15.73 -7.39
N GLY A 813 22.26 17.03 -7.63
CA GLY A 813 23.20 17.71 -8.51
C GLY A 813 24.64 17.64 -7.99
N GLU A 814 25.60 17.98 -8.85
CA GLU A 814 27.01 17.95 -8.47
C GLU A 814 27.32 19.02 -7.41
N GLY A 815 27.58 18.58 -6.17
CA GLY A 815 27.83 19.47 -5.04
C GLY A 815 26.58 19.81 -4.21
N ASP A 816 25.39 19.39 -4.64
CA ASP A 816 24.16 19.58 -3.89
C ASP A 816 24.06 18.58 -2.72
N PRO A 817 23.44 18.96 -1.60
CA PRO A 817 23.17 18.02 -0.51
C PRO A 817 22.15 16.97 -0.94
N THR A 818 22.36 15.73 -0.48
CA THR A 818 21.34 14.68 -0.57
C THR A 818 20.21 14.97 0.40
N LEU A 819 18.99 15.04 -0.13
CA LEU A 819 17.75 15.23 0.62
C LEU A 819 16.93 13.94 0.54
N ASP A 820 16.91 13.18 1.63
CA ASP A 820 16.10 11.97 1.80
C ASP A 820 14.94 12.24 2.76
N THR A 821 13.70 12.06 2.28
CA THR A 821 12.47 12.29 3.05
C THR A 821 12.47 11.51 4.36
N HIS A 822 12.80 10.22 4.32
CA HIS A 822 12.72 9.36 5.49
C HIS A 822 13.76 9.74 6.54
N GLU A 823 14.98 10.10 6.10
CA GLU A 823 16.03 10.57 7.02
C GLU A 823 15.67 11.90 7.66
N ARG A 824 15.13 12.87 6.91
CA ARG A 824 14.76 14.18 7.45
C ARG A 824 13.58 14.10 8.42
N LEU A 825 12.58 13.27 8.14
CA LEU A 825 11.47 13.03 9.06
C LEU A 825 11.91 12.28 10.32
N ALA A 826 12.80 11.29 10.17
CA ALA A 826 13.44 10.60 11.29
C ALA A 826 14.25 11.58 12.16
N GLU A 827 15.07 12.43 11.55
CA GLU A 827 15.84 13.43 12.29
C GLU A 827 14.94 14.44 13.00
N ARG A 828 13.88 14.93 12.34
CA ARG A 828 12.89 15.81 12.96
C ARG A 828 12.24 15.16 14.18
N ALA A 829 11.85 13.89 14.08
CA ALA A 829 11.30 13.16 15.20
C ALA A 829 12.30 13.00 16.36
N ARG A 830 13.59 12.73 16.07
CA ARG A 830 14.65 12.68 17.10
C ARG A 830 14.85 14.04 17.78
N ARG A 831 14.85 15.15 17.02
CA ARG A 831 15.03 16.51 17.56
C ARG A 831 13.82 16.98 18.38
N SER A 832 12.63 16.57 17.97
CA SER A 832 11.38 16.91 18.68
C SER A 832 11.17 16.02 19.89
N ALA A 833 11.78 14.83 19.93
CA ALA A 833 11.66 13.92 21.05
C ALA A 833 12.14 14.59 22.34
N PRO A 834 11.41 14.42 23.44
CA PRO A 834 11.83 14.98 24.70
C PRO A 834 13.11 14.32 25.23
N GLU A 835 13.90 15.09 26.00
CA GLU A 835 15.15 14.58 26.58
C GLU A 835 14.88 13.36 27.46
N ALA A 836 15.68 12.31 27.30
CA ALA A 836 15.56 11.12 28.14
C ALA A 836 15.87 11.50 29.60
N ASP A 837 14.85 11.57 30.44
CA ASP A 837 15.00 11.81 31.88
C ASP A 837 15.96 10.75 32.46
N SER A 838 17.11 11.20 32.98
CA SER A 838 18.18 10.35 33.56
C SER A 838 17.77 9.60 34.84
N ARG A 839 16.47 9.55 35.15
CA ARG A 839 15.94 8.82 36.29
C ARG A 839 15.94 7.33 35.98
N PRO A 840 16.57 6.49 36.83
CA PRO A 840 16.54 5.06 36.63
C PRO A 840 15.08 4.60 36.65
N SER A 841 14.65 3.95 35.56
CA SER A 841 13.42 3.17 35.50
C SER A 841 13.34 2.32 36.78
N ARG A 842 12.41 2.65 37.68
CA ARG A 842 12.03 1.71 38.75
C ARG A 842 11.43 0.52 38.05
N ALA A 843 12.22 -0.54 37.89
CA ALA A 843 11.70 -1.86 37.57
C ALA A 843 10.57 -2.14 38.58
N LYS A 844 9.32 -2.15 38.11
CA LYS A 844 8.19 -2.66 38.90
C LYS A 844 8.50 -4.13 39.21
N PRO A 845 8.33 -4.61 40.46
CA PRO A 845 8.45 -6.03 40.78
C PRO A 845 7.39 -6.80 39.97
N GLY A 846 7.78 -7.96 39.45
CA GLY A 846 7.04 -8.72 38.45
C GLY A 846 5.53 -8.75 38.66
N ARG A 847 4.79 -8.29 37.64
CA ARG A 847 3.45 -8.83 37.37
C ARG A 847 3.66 -10.31 37.04
N GLU A 848 2.83 -11.15 37.63
CA GLU A 848 2.79 -12.61 37.46
C GLU A 848 2.87 -13.01 35.98
N PRO A 849 3.44 -14.19 35.65
CA PRO A 849 3.81 -14.54 34.29
C PRO A 849 2.62 -14.46 33.34
N GLU A 850 2.92 -14.12 32.09
CA GLU A 850 2.08 -14.39 30.93
C GLU A 850 1.29 -15.69 31.16
N VAL A 851 -0.03 -15.61 31.01
CA VAL A 851 -0.83 -16.82 30.83
C VAL A 851 -0.34 -17.42 29.52
N ASP A 852 0.44 -18.48 29.64
CA ASP A 852 0.78 -19.37 28.54
C ASP A 852 -0.53 -19.95 28.00
N LEU A 853 -0.95 -19.49 26.82
CA LEU A 853 -2.20 -19.88 26.19
C LEU A 853 -2.11 -21.24 25.47
N GLU A 854 -1.01 -21.99 25.63
CA GLU A 854 -0.89 -23.37 25.13
C GLU A 854 -1.31 -24.44 26.16
N GLU A 855 -1.43 -24.13 27.45
CA GLU A 855 -1.61 -25.18 28.48
C GLU A 855 -3.05 -25.58 28.83
N VAL A 856 -4.08 -25.02 28.18
CA VAL A 856 -5.49 -25.38 28.49
C VAL A 856 -6.15 -26.13 27.34
N TYR A 857 -5.51 -27.18 26.78
CA TYR A 857 -6.20 -28.31 26.13
C TYR A 857 -5.26 -29.52 25.97
N THR A 858 -4.63 -29.96 27.06
CA THR A 858 -4.21 -31.37 27.20
C THR A 858 -4.75 -31.91 28.51
N ASP A 859 -6.07 -32.11 28.58
CA ASP A 859 -6.57 -33.13 29.50
C ASP A 859 -6.94 -34.38 28.69
N SER A 860 -6.08 -35.36 28.89
CA SER A 860 -6.10 -36.72 28.39
C SER A 860 -7.40 -37.44 28.76
N GLY A 861 -8.26 -37.66 27.78
CA GLY A 861 -9.22 -38.74 27.81
C GLY A 861 -8.69 -39.91 26.99
N ASP A 862 -8.23 -40.96 27.66
CA ASP A 862 -7.96 -42.27 27.05
C ASP A 862 -8.35 -43.36 28.07
N PRO A 863 -8.95 -44.50 27.67
CA PRO A 863 -9.44 -44.92 26.35
C PRO A 863 -10.98 -44.95 26.20
#